data_AF-A0A845ZAV3-F1
#
_entry.id   AF-A0A845ZAV3-F1
#
_cell.length_a   1.000
_cell.length_b   1.000
_cell.length_c   1.000
_cell.angle_alpha   90.00
_cell.angle_beta   90.00
_cell.angle_gamma   90.00
#
_symmetry.space_group_name_H-M   'P 1'
#
loop_
_entity.id
_entity.type
_entity.pdbx_description
1 polymer ?
#
loop_
_entity_poly.entity_id
_entity_poly.type
_entity_poly.pdbx_seq_one_letter_code
_entity_poly.pdbx_strand_id
1 'polypeptide(L)'
;MSENTGDKININKNSVGIGVGVNEGEIENSKIAHTINENNQIFNSVFNYSDTGTKGLPRKGEPAEFPNNLNKLRTGAVKFVGRDGDLKTLHNQLQENKRVSIAAVVTGMAGVGKTELALQYALLSKKELTYPGGICWIGVRERSVVEQLLDFAQTQLGLFPAEDWTLEQQLDYCWSNWQPAGDVLIILDDVDKYEEIERYLPPQEKRFKLLITTRRYWLSESFENLRLEVLDEGAALELLEALIGESRVVEQKEAAKQLCQWLGYLPLGLELVGRFLKRRSGWKLARMIQELEKQALDLPALQKASGEMAATRGVETALELSWRELDERGKYLGCFLSMFALAPIPWNLVEQCLPIGESQEERIIQKWFPTFLRLWSLLVSQKKANLQESGTWENLRENSLLDLNLIQQTAEKTYQLHQLVRRYFRGKLENIEQVEELRYQFCRGMVVEAKKIPQTLVKAEIEKLSLSIPHLAETATEMQQWVEDKDSIWPFVSLGRFYQGQGLYELAEPWYQQCLDMTRNRFGLEHLTVATSLNNLASLYLSGLAQIHLENAICRSEWHSPSVNIASLRQSYLSQGQHIEAESLLLQALEMRKQLLGTEHPDVATSLNNLAELYRCQGQYKEAEPLLLEALEMRKQLLDSPHPDIATSLNNLGELYRSQGRYKQAEPLYQEALEMTKRLLGAEHPDIVTSLNNLAEFYRYQGRYKQAEPLSIEALEMTKRLLGAEHPDVITSLNNLANLYCSQGQYKEAEPLSIEALEMTKRLLGAEHPDVATSLNNLANLYCSQGQYTEAESLLLQALEMTKRLLGAEHPDVATSLNNLANLYCSQGQYTEAESLLLEALEMTKRLLGAEHPDVATILNSLANLYSFQGQYAEAESLYQQALDMRKQLLGAEHSDVATSLNNLALFYKSQQRYKEAEPLFVQALKMRKQLLGSSHPDVASSLNSLASFYKSQGRYKEAEPLYKQALEMYKQLLGAEHPDVATSLNNLALFYKSQQRYREAEPLFIEALEMTKQLLGEEHPNTQAVQENYLYFLLQVLREKKQEGLSDERSWKIISDIESSGVRSQESGVRRNGKMRGWGDGVQ
;
A
#
# COMPACT_ATOMS: atom_id res chain seq x y z
N MET A 1 -30.71 -40.11 42.72
CA MET A 1 -29.91 -40.72 41.63
C MET A 1 -28.95 -39.63 41.16
N SER A 2 -27.94 -39.32 41.98
CA SER A 2 -26.60 -39.94 41.99
C SER A 2 -25.78 -39.50 40.76
N GLU A 3 -24.64 -38.83 40.86
CA GLU A 3 -23.83 -38.38 41.98
C GLU A 3 -22.65 -37.56 41.40
N ASN A 4 -22.28 -36.46 42.10
CA ASN A 4 -20.91 -36.06 42.48
C ASN A 4 -19.79 -35.91 41.42
N THR A 5 -18.90 -34.92 41.49
CA THR A 5 -18.44 -34.03 42.58
C THR A 5 -17.88 -32.72 41.99
N GLY A 6 -18.12 -31.61 42.69
CA GLY A 6 -17.27 -30.43 42.62
C GLY A 6 -16.41 -30.36 43.88
N ASP A 7 -15.26 -29.71 43.78
CA ASP A 7 -14.55 -29.16 44.93
C ASP A 7 -14.01 -27.77 44.60
N LYS A 8 -14.44 -26.82 45.42
CA LYS A 8 -13.92 -25.45 45.54
C LYS A 8 -12.79 -25.46 46.55
N ILE A 9 -11.63 -24.86 46.23
CA ILE A 9 -10.72 -24.34 47.27
C ILE A 9 -10.20 -22.94 46.89
N ASN A 10 -10.73 -21.98 47.64
CA ASN A 10 -10.17 -20.70 48.12
C ASN A 10 -8.98 -20.02 47.43
N ILE A 11 -9.30 -18.82 46.94
CA ILE A 11 -8.39 -17.70 46.72
C ILE A 11 -8.14 -17.02 48.08
N ASN A 12 -6.88 -16.92 48.52
CA ASN A 12 -6.48 -15.78 49.34
C ASN A 12 -5.00 -15.40 49.19
N LYS A 13 -4.85 -14.13 48.83
CA LYS A 13 -3.74 -13.18 49.01
C LYS A 13 -2.49 -13.69 49.75
N ASN A 14 -1.34 -13.52 49.10
CA ASN A 14 -0.17 -12.91 49.72
C ASN A 14 0.70 -12.20 48.68
N SER A 15 0.42 -10.91 48.53
CA SER A 15 1.40 -9.91 48.09
C SER A 15 2.39 -9.69 49.24
N VAL A 16 3.63 -10.14 49.06
CA VAL A 16 4.78 -9.58 49.79
C VAL A 16 5.80 -9.18 48.75
N GLY A 17 5.90 -7.88 48.52
CA GLY A 17 7.03 -7.30 47.82
C GLY A 17 8.27 -7.46 48.67
N ILE A 18 9.33 -8.00 48.07
CA ILE A 18 10.70 -7.75 48.47
C ILE A 18 11.44 -7.41 47.18
N GLY A 19 11.65 -6.12 46.95
CA GLY A 19 12.71 -5.68 46.07
C GLY A 19 14.04 -5.92 46.76
N VAL A 20 14.95 -6.63 46.09
CA VAL A 20 16.40 -6.56 46.35
C VAL A 20 17.12 -6.62 45.00
N GLY A 21 17.90 -5.57 44.79
CA GLY A 21 19.01 -5.37 43.85
C GLY A 21 19.34 -6.43 42.81
N VAL A 22 19.35 -5.97 41.56
CA VAL A 22 20.28 -6.44 40.53
C VAL A 22 21.69 -6.35 41.11
N ASN A 23 22.32 -7.50 41.33
CA ASN A 23 23.77 -7.60 41.39
C ASN A 23 24.23 -8.25 40.09
N GLU A 24 25.08 -7.51 39.39
CA GLU A 24 25.92 -7.96 38.29
C GLU A 24 26.76 -9.17 38.71
N GLY A 25 26.95 -10.13 37.80
CA GLY A 25 28.01 -11.13 37.88
C GLY A 25 27.54 -12.58 37.93
N GLU A 26 27.93 -13.32 36.88
CA GLU A 26 28.07 -14.79 36.85
C GLU A 26 26.77 -15.62 36.79
N ILE A 27 26.17 -15.68 35.60
CA ILE A 27 25.48 -16.90 35.18
C ILE A 27 26.56 -17.95 34.91
N GLU A 28 26.66 -18.95 35.78
CA GLU A 28 27.70 -19.98 35.78
C GLU A 28 27.84 -20.69 34.42
N ASN A 29 29.05 -20.58 33.84
CA ASN A 29 29.55 -21.32 32.66
C ASN A 29 29.39 -22.86 32.71
N SER A 30 28.93 -23.43 33.83
CA SER A 30 28.70 -24.88 33.98
C SER A 30 27.32 -25.34 33.46
N LYS A 31 26.31 -24.46 33.42
CA LYS A 31 24.94 -24.82 33.01
C LYS A 31 24.81 -25.07 31.51
N ILE A 32 25.45 -24.22 30.69
CA ILE A 32 25.51 -24.39 29.23
C ILE A 32 26.10 -25.77 28.86
N ALA A 33 27.18 -26.19 29.54
CA ALA A 33 27.82 -27.48 29.28
C ALA A 33 26.95 -28.69 29.69
N HIS A 34 26.10 -28.54 30.71
CA HIS A 34 25.23 -29.63 31.19
C HIS A 34 23.93 -29.76 30.36
N THR A 35 23.39 -28.65 29.86
CA THR A 35 22.18 -28.60 29.03
C THR A 35 22.42 -29.10 27.60
N ILE A 36 23.65 -28.98 27.08
CA ILE A 36 24.04 -29.54 25.78
C ILE A 36 23.96 -31.08 25.76
N ASN A 37 24.30 -31.75 26.87
CA ASN A 37 24.28 -33.21 26.94
C ASN A 37 22.85 -33.80 27.06
N GLU A 38 21.93 -33.07 27.69
CA GLU A 38 20.51 -33.47 27.79
C GLU A 38 19.74 -33.29 26.47
N ASN A 39 20.09 -32.28 25.66
CA ASN A 39 19.48 -32.07 24.34
C ASN A 39 19.80 -33.20 23.34
N ASN A 40 20.92 -33.90 23.50
CA ASN A 40 21.25 -35.05 22.66
C ASN A 40 20.44 -36.32 23.01
N GLN A 41 19.77 -36.39 24.17
CA GLN A 41 18.98 -37.56 24.59
C GLN A 41 17.45 -37.35 24.52
N ILE A 42 16.95 -36.12 24.61
CA ILE A 42 15.50 -35.84 24.71
C ILE A 42 14.83 -35.68 23.34
N PHE A 43 15.59 -35.47 22.26
CA PHE A 43 15.02 -35.24 20.92
C PHE A 43 14.34 -36.45 20.26
N ASN A 44 14.47 -37.65 20.83
CA ASN A 44 13.81 -38.87 20.31
C ASN A 44 12.45 -39.18 20.94
N SER A 45 11.88 -38.36 21.84
CA SER A 45 10.66 -38.75 22.57
C SER A 45 9.58 -37.69 22.82
N VAL A 46 9.70 -36.44 22.34
CA VAL A 46 8.64 -35.44 22.59
C VAL A 46 8.28 -34.66 21.32
N PHE A 47 7.45 -35.27 20.47
CA PHE A 47 6.60 -34.55 19.52
C PHE A 47 5.15 -35.04 19.70
N ASN A 48 4.50 -34.46 20.71
CA ASN A 48 3.05 -34.38 20.83
C ASN A 48 2.73 -33.17 21.71
N TYR A 49 2.96 -31.98 21.17
CA TYR A 49 2.22 -30.79 21.59
C TYR A 49 1.84 -30.03 20.33
N SER A 50 0.61 -30.28 19.90
CA SER A 50 -0.16 -29.38 19.05
C SER A 50 -0.39 -28.09 19.83
N ASP A 51 0.51 -27.12 19.70
CA ASP A 51 0.16 -25.74 19.97
C ASP A 51 -0.26 -25.09 18.65
N THR A 52 -1.43 -25.52 18.17
CA THR A 52 -2.23 -24.74 17.20
C THR A 52 -2.84 -23.56 17.96
N GLY A 53 -1.97 -22.67 18.42
CA GLY A 53 -2.34 -21.43 19.09
C GLY A 53 -2.42 -20.33 18.05
N THR A 54 -3.56 -20.18 17.39
CA THR A 54 -4.01 -18.92 16.81
C THR A 54 -4.18 -17.90 17.94
N LYS A 55 -3.07 -17.36 18.45
CA LYS A 55 -3.10 -16.08 19.17
C LYS A 55 -3.01 -15.00 18.10
N GLY A 56 -4.05 -14.17 18.02
CA GLY A 56 -4.08 -13.01 17.12
C GLY A 56 -2.86 -12.13 17.32
N LEU A 57 -2.55 -11.33 16.28
CA LEU A 57 -1.49 -10.32 16.30
C LEU A 57 -1.46 -9.60 17.66
N PRO A 58 -0.27 -9.40 18.27
CA PRO A 58 -0.15 -8.62 19.48
C PRO A 58 -0.80 -7.24 19.30
N ARG A 59 -1.48 -6.74 20.35
CA ARG A 59 -2.06 -5.39 20.33
C ARG A 59 -0.92 -4.36 20.24
N LYS A 60 -1.17 -3.21 19.60
CA LYS A 60 -0.20 -2.11 19.47
C LYS A 60 0.43 -1.78 20.83
N GLY A 61 1.76 -1.89 20.93
CA GLY A 61 2.51 -1.62 22.16
C GLY A 61 2.61 -2.78 23.17
N GLU A 62 2.07 -3.97 22.86
CA GLU A 62 2.23 -5.18 23.68
C GLU A 62 3.16 -6.18 22.96
N PRO A 63 4.48 -6.18 23.22
CA PRO A 63 5.38 -7.16 22.64
C PRO A 63 5.06 -8.57 23.13
N ALA A 64 5.42 -9.59 22.33
CA ALA A 64 5.36 -10.97 22.77
C ALA A 64 6.21 -11.17 24.04
N GLU A 65 5.77 -12.05 24.94
CA GLU A 65 6.46 -12.33 26.22
C GLU A 65 7.92 -12.77 26.01
N PHE A 66 8.20 -13.45 24.90
CA PHE A 66 9.56 -13.76 24.43
C PHE A 66 9.62 -13.63 22.89
N PRO A 67 9.95 -12.43 22.34
CA PRO A 67 9.89 -12.19 20.89
C PRO A 67 10.86 -13.07 20.11
N ASN A 68 10.36 -13.91 19.21
CA ASN A 68 11.20 -14.72 18.33
C ASN A 68 10.44 -15.26 17.10
N ASN A 69 11.15 -15.42 15.99
CA ASN A 69 10.62 -16.00 14.76
C ASN A 69 11.20 -17.39 14.44
N LEU A 70 11.78 -18.05 15.45
CA LEU A 70 12.44 -19.36 15.30
C LEU A 70 11.46 -20.51 15.03
N ASN A 71 10.16 -20.35 15.34
CA ASN A 71 9.15 -21.40 15.15
C ASN A 71 8.93 -21.76 13.66
N LYS A 72 9.36 -20.90 12.73
CA LYS A 72 9.32 -21.14 11.28
C LYS A 72 10.52 -21.96 10.79
N LEU A 73 11.54 -22.16 11.63
CA LEU A 73 12.80 -22.81 11.25
C LEU A 73 12.83 -24.25 11.75
N ARG A 74 13.34 -25.16 10.92
CA ARG A 74 13.64 -26.55 11.28
C ARG A 74 15.13 -26.80 11.16
N THR A 75 15.71 -27.53 12.11
CA THR A 75 17.11 -27.97 12.02
C THR A 75 17.28 -28.88 10.81
N GLY A 76 18.34 -28.64 10.03
CA GLY A 76 18.71 -29.49 8.90
C GLY A 76 19.57 -30.68 9.33
N ALA A 77 20.14 -30.62 10.54
CA ALA A 77 21.10 -31.60 11.02
C ALA A 77 20.41 -32.79 11.73
N VAL A 78 20.88 -34.00 11.47
CA VAL A 78 20.42 -35.21 12.18
C VAL A 78 20.91 -35.22 13.64
N LYS A 79 22.13 -34.73 13.86
CA LYS A 79 22.71 -34.53 15.19
C LYS A 79 23.75 -33.42 15.12
N PHE A 80 23.78 -32.54 16.11
CA PHE A 80 24.76 -31.46 16.20
C PHE A 80 25.89 -31.85 17.15
N VAL A 81 27.14 -31.89 16.67
CA VAL A 81 28.30 -32.46 17.40
C VAL A 81 29.58 -31.66 17.18
N GLY A 82 30.53 -31.72 18.13
CA GLY A 82 31.88 -31.17 18.00
C GLY A 82 32.01 -29.65 17.99
N ARG A 83 30.95 -28.95 18.38
CA ARG A 83 30.86 -27.48 18.30
C ARG A 83 30.73 -26.82 19.66
N ASP A 84 30.96 -27.53 20.75
CA ASP A 84 30.89 -27.00 22.11
C ASP A 84 31.89 -25.84 22.32
N GLY A 85 33.10 -25.99 21.81
CA GLY A 85 34.13 -24.95 21.84
C GLY A 85 33.74 -23.73 21.00
N ASP A 86 33.18 -23.96 19.81
CA ASP A 86 32.72 -22.91 18.91
C ASP A 86 31.53 -22.15 19.49
N LEU A 87 30.54 -22.85 20.07
CA LEU A 87 29.41 -22.26 20.77
C LEU A 87 29.85 -21.46 21.99
N LYS A 88 30.82 -21.95 22.77
CA LYS A 88 31.39 -21.21 23.91
C LYS A 88 32.13 -19.97 23.46
N THR A 89 32.95 -20.08 22.41
CA THR A 89 33.67 -18.93 21.85
C THR A 89 32.69 -17.89 21.31
N LEU A 90 31.67 -18.34 20.55
CA LEU A 90 30.60 -17.49 20.04
C LEU A 90 29.85 -16.80 21.17
N HIS A 91 29.45 -17.55 22.21
CA HIS A 91 28.80 -17.00 23.39
C HIS A 91 29.69 -15.93 24.05
N ASN A 92 30.94 -16.25 24.36
CA ASN A 92 31.88 -15.32 25.00
C ASN A 92 32.08 -14.06 24.16
N GLN A 93 32.27 -14.18 22.84
CA GLN A 93 32.46 -13.04 21.95
C GLN A 93 31.22 -12.13 21.93
N LEU A 94 30.01 -12.70 21.85
CA LEU A 94 28.76 -11.94 21.92
C LEU A 94 28.56 -11.31 23.31
N GLN A 95 28.90 -12.00 24.40
CA GLN A 95 28.83 -11.45 25.77
C GLN A 95 29.85 -10.32 25.99
N GLU A 96 31.02 -10.37 25.35
CA GLU A 96 32.01 -9.28 25.32
C GLU A 96 31.57 -8.08 24.45
N ASN A 97 30.33 -8.07 23.93
CA ASN A 97 29.76 -7.05 23.03
C ASN A 97 30.45 -6.94 21.66
N LYS A 98 31.09 -8.01 21.18
CA LYS A 98 31.63 -8.05 19.83
C LYS A 98 30.52 -8.38 18.84
N ARG A 99 30.52 -7.73 17.67
CA ARG A 99 29.75 -8.22 16.52
C ARG A 99 30.50 -9.43 15.96
N VAL A 100 29.82 -10.56 15.80
CA VAL A 100 30.46 -11.81 15.40
C VAL A 100 30.04 -12.20 14.00
N SER A 101 31.00 -12.50 13.14
CA SER A 101 30.74 -13.14 11.86
C SER A 101 31.21 -14.58 11.90
N ILE A 102 30.33 -15.53 11.59
CA ILE A 102 30.70 -16.93 11.35
C ILE A 102 31.05 -17.07 9.88
N ALA A 103 32.35 -17.20 9.61
CA ALA A 103 32.87 -17.52 8.29
C ALA A 103 33.56 -18.88 8.33
N ALA A 104 33.57 -19.58 7.19
CA ALA A 104 34.40 -20.77 7.08
C ALA A 104 35.88 -20.35 7.03
N VAL A 105 36.77 -21.15 7.60
CA VAL A 105 38.23 -20.89 7.59
C VAL A 105 38.78 -20.77 6.16
N VAL A 106 38.12 -21.41 5.20
CA VAL A 106 38.42 -21.29 3.78
C VAL A 106 37.22 -20.67 3.06
N THR A 107 37.50 -19.64 2.25
CA THR A 107 36.50 -18.84 1.53
C THR A 107 35.76 -19.71 0.52
N GLY A 108 34.41 -19.67 0.49
CA GLY A 108 33.63 -20.44 -0.49
C GLY A 108 33.25 -21.88 -0.10
N MET A 109 33.69 -22.40 1.06
CA MET A 109 33.20 -23.69 1.56
C MET A 109 31.75 -23.59 2.07
N ALA A 110 30.82 -24.21 1.32
CA ALA A 110 29.43 -24.41 1.71
C ALA A 110 29.23 -25.79 2.35
N GLY A 111 28.32 -25.91 3.34
CA GLY A 111 28.05 -27.17 4.04
C GLY A 111 28.87 -27.45 5.31
N VAL A 112 29.67 -26.49 5.80
CA VAL A 112 30.44 -26.61 7.07
C VAL A 112 29.57 -26.45 8.34
N GLY A 113 28.32 -26.01 8.19
CA GLY A 113 27.37 -25.84 9.30
C GLY A 113 27.31 -24.44 9.92
N LYS A 114 27.62 -23.37 9.16
CA LYS A 114 27.55 -21.97 9.67
C LYS A 114 26.14 -21.59 10.14
N THR A 115 25.16 -21.77 9.25
CA THR A 115 23.72 -21.55 9.51
C THR A 115 23.23 -22.44 10.66
N GLU A 116 23.62 -23.71 10.66
CA GLU A 116 23.24 -24.64 11.74
C GLU A 116 23.84 -24.24 13.09
N LEU A 117 25.12 -23.82 13.16
CA LEU A 117 25.74 -23.33 14.39
C LEU A 117 25.00 -22.10 14.94
N ALA A 118 24.64 -21.15 14.07
CA ALA A 118 23.85 -19.98 14.45
C ALA A 118 22.46 -20.38 14.95
N LEU A 119 21.78 -21.31 14.28
CA LEU A 119 20.45 -21.80 14.66
C LEU A 119 20.49 -22.54 16.01
N GLN A 120 21.47 -23.42 16.21
CA GLN A 120 21.64 -24.14 17.48
C GLN A 120 21.94 -23.17 18.62
N TYR A 121 22.79 -22.17 18.39
CA TYR A 121 23.02 -21.11 19.37
C TYR A 121 21.74 -20.34 19.70
N ALA A 122 20.93 -19.99 18.69
CA ALA A 122 19.65 -19.29 18.86
C ALA A 122 18.64 -20.13 19.68
N LEU A 123 18.52 -21.42 19.36
CA LEU A 123 17.63 -22.35 20.05
C LEU A 123 18.05 -22.59 21.50
N LEU A 124 19.36 -22.75 21.75
CA LEU A 124 19.91 -22.85 23.11
C LEU A 124 19.63 -21.57 23.89
N SER A 125 19.89 -20.41 23.28
CA SER A 125 19.66 -19.11 23.92
C SER A 125 18.18 -18.83 24.20
N LYS A 126 17.27 -19.36 23.36
CA LYS A 126 15.82 -19.34 23.60
C LYS A 126 15.46 -20.21 24.80
N LYS A 127 16.00 -21.42 24.90
CA LYS A 127 15.73 -22.36 26.00
C LYS A 127 16.25 -21.82 27.34
N GLU A 128 17.41 -21.18 27.34
CA GLU A 128 18.05 -20.62 28.52
C GLU A 128 17.60 -19.18 28.84
N LEU A 129 16.75 -18.59 27.99
CA LEU A 129 16.28 -17.19 28.09
C LEU A 129 17.45 -16.18 28.20
N THR A 130 18.56 -16.47 27.52
CA THR A 130 19.78 -15.66 27.53
C THR A 130 19.55 -14.25 26.96
N TYR A 131 18.63 -14.15 25.99
CA TYR A 131 18.26 -12.90 25.32
C TYR A 131 16.81 -12.54 25.62
N PRO A 132 16.52 -11.99 26.82
CA PRO A 132 15.15 -11.67 27.23
C PRO A 132 14.51 -10.56 26.35
N GLY A 133 15.33 -9.77 25.63
CA GLY A 133 14.84 -8.81 24.65
C GLY A 133 14.42 -9.44 23.31
N GLY A 134 14.68 -10.74 23.10
CA GLY A 134 14.22 -11.49 21.94
C GLY A 134 15.34 -11.95 20.99
N ILE A 135 14.96 -12.84 20.07
CA ILE A 135 15.85 -13.44 19.07
C ILE A 135 15.25 -13.25 17.68
N CYS A 136 15.90 -12.46 16.84
CA CYS A 136 15.45 -12.14 15.49
C CYS A 136 16.34 -12.84 14.45
N TRP A 137 15.76 -13.71 13.64
CA TRP A 137 16.43 -14.41 12.54
C TRP A 137 16.01 -13.86 11.19
N ILE A 138 16.98 -13.45 10.36
CA ILE A 138 16.73 -12.85 9.04
C ILE A 138 17.49 -13.63 7.96
N GLY A 139 16.77 -14.15 6.97
CA GLY A 139 17.35 -14.83 5.81
C GLY A 139 17.61 -13.86 4.67
N VAL A 140 18.86 -13.43 4.44
CA VAL A 140 19.18 -12.32 3.52
C VAL A 140 18.87 -12.62 2.05
N ARG A 141 18.82 -13.90 1.65
CA ARG A 141 18.49 -14.33 0.28
C ARG A 141 17.02 -14.68 0.07
N GLU A 142 16.23 -14.76 1.13
CA GLU A 142 14.83 -15.21 1.06
C GLU A 142 13.88 -14.06 0.72
N ARG A 143 14.13 -12.89 1.35
CA ARG A 143 13.32 -11.67 1.22
C ARG A 143 14.20 -10.46 1.59
N SER A 144 13.74 -9.24 1.29
CA SER A 144 14.41 -8.01 1.75
C SER A 144 14.69 -8.05 3.26
N VAL A 145 15.92 -7.72 3.67
CA VAL A 145 16.36 -7.67 5.08
C VAL A 145 15.49 -6.69 5.86
N VAL A 146 15.20 -5.54 5.25
CA VAL A 146 14.40 -4.47 5.86
C VAL A 146 12.97 -4.94 6.08
N GLU A 147 12.33 -5.54 5.08
CA GLU A 147 10.97 -6.05 5.20
C GLU A 147 10.85 -7.09 6.33
N GLN A 148 11.83 -7.99 6.45
CA GLN A 148 11.80 -9.01 7.51
C GLN A 148 12.02 -8.42 8.91
N LEU A 149 12.88 -7.39 9.05
CA LEU A 149 13.08 -6.69 10.32
C LEU A 149 11.83 -5.92 10.74
N LEU A 150 11.16 -5.27 9.79
CA LEU A 150 9.89 -4.57 10.03
C LEU A 150 8.76 -5.56 10.35
N ASP A 151 8.65 -6.67 9.63
CA ASP A 151 7.69 -7.76 9.94
C ASP A 151 7.92 -8.32 11.35
N PHE A 152 9.19 -8.53 11.75
CA PHE A 152 9.51 -8.95 13.11
C PHE A 152 9.10 -7.89 14.14
N ALA A 153 9.41 -6.61 13.89
CA ALA A 153 9.06 -5.52 14.79
C ALA A 153 7.53 -5.42 14.98
N GLN A 154 6.76 -5.53 13.90
CA GLN A 154 5.29 -5.48 13.95
C GLN A 154 4.70 -6.73 14.61
N THR A 155 5.12 -7.93 14.18
CA THR A 155 4.48 -9.18 14.60
C THR A 155 4.96 -9.71 15.94
N GLN A 156 6.20 -9.42 16.34
CA GLN A 156 6.80 -9.92 17.59
C GLN A 156 6.94 -8.84 18.66
N LEU A 157 7.19 -7.59 18.27
CA LEU A 157 7.42 -6.50 19.23
C LEU A 157 6.21 -5.56 19.36
N GLY A 158 5.21 -5.68 18.49
CA GLY A 158 4.08 -4.74 18.44
C GLY A 158 4.51 -3.31 18.15
N LEU A 159 5.67 -3.15 17.48
CA LEU A 159 6.25 -1.89 17.07
C LEU A 159 5.83 -1.59 15.64
N PHE A 160 5.14 -0.46 15.50
CA PHE A 160 4.67 0.05 14.23
C PHE A 160 5.41 1.37 14.04
N PRO A 161 6.67 1.33 13.56
CA PRO A 161 7.39 2.55 13.21
C PRO A 161 6.52 3.37 12.29
N ALA A 162 6.60 4.69 12.42
CA ALA A 162 5.89 5.56 11.53
C ALA A 162 6.44 5.28 10.13
N GLU A 163 5.63 4.67 9.27
CA GLU A 163 6.07 4.24 7.94
C GLU A 163 6.38 5.46 7.03
N ASP A 164 6.15 6.65 7.60
CA ASP A 164 6.50 7.96 7.09
C ASP A 164 8.02 8.21 7.05
N TRP A 165 8.75 7.42 7.83
CA TRP A 165 10.19 7.43 7.92
C TRP A 165 10.81 6.67 6.74
N THR A 166 11.99 7.11 6.30
CA THR A 166 12.81 6.27 5.41
C THR A 166 12.98 4.88 6.03
N LEU A 167 13.17 3.84 5.21
CA LEU A 167 13.41 2.49 5.72
C LEU A 167 14.50 2.43 6.81
N GLU A 168 15.51 3.30 6.71
CA GLU A 168 16.58 3.47 7.70
C GLU A 168 16.04 4.07 9.01
N GLN A 169 15.29 5.16 8.93
CA GLN A 169 14.66 5.78 10.10
C GLN A 169 13.61 4.87 10.76
N GLN A 170 12.79 4.13 9.99
CA GLN A 170 11.85 3.14 10.53
C GLN A 170 12.57 2.05 11.32
N LEU A 171 13.72 1.59 10.81
CA LEU A 171 14.54 0.64 11.53
C LEU A 171 15.16 1.30 12.77
N ASP A 172 15.65 2.53 12.68
CA ASP A 172 16.16 3.30 13.83
C ASP A 172 15.10 3.45 14.93
N TYR A 173 13.82 3.65 14.56
CA TYR A 173 12.70 3.61 15.50
C TYR A 173 12.62 2.25 16.20
N CYS A 174 12.59 1.17 15.41
CA CYS A 174 12.45 -0.18 15.92
C CYS A 174 13.60 -0.54 16.85
N TRP A 175 14.83 -0.14 16.51
CA TRP A 175 15.99 -0.30 17.36
C TRP A 175 15.88 0.51 18.65
N SER A 176 15.46 1.77 18.56
CA SER A 176 15.31 2.66 19.72
C SER A 176 14.18 2.25 20.66
N ASN A 177 13.12 1.64 20.13
CA ASN A 177 11.91 1.27 20.87
C ASN A 177 11.79 -0.24 21.13
N TRP A 178 12.86 -1.00 20.88
CA TRP A 178 12.86 -2.45 21.02
C TRP A 178 12.47 -2.86 22.45
N GLN A 179 11.37 -3.60 22.60
CA GLN A 179 10.86 -4.14 23.87
C GLN A 179 10.54 -5.63 23.70
N PRO A 180 10.74 -6.49 24.71
CA PRO A 180 11.10 -6.19 26.11
C PRO A 180 12.53 -5.68 26.30
N ALA A 181 12.78 -5.02 27.45
CA ALA A 181 14.11 -4.61 27.85
C ALA A 181 15.02 -5.82 28.14
N GLY A 182 16.27 -5.74 27.68
CA GLY A 182 17.27 -6.79 27.85
C GLY A 182 18.13 -6.99 26.61
N ASP A 183 19.06 -7.93 26.69
CA ASP A 183 19.92 -8.27 25.56
C ASP A 183 19.10 -8.93 24.44
N VAL A 184 19.43 -8.58 23.21
CA VAL A 184 18.75 -9.00 21.97
C VAL A 184 19.78 -9.67 21.06
N LEU A 185 19.41 -10.81 20.48
CA LEU A 185 20.23 -11.49 19.47
C LEU A 185 19.64 -11.29 18.08
N ILE A 186 20.40 -10.65 17.20
CA ILE A 186 20.06 -10.46 15.78
C ILE A 186 20.95 -11.37 14.94
N ILE A 187 20.34 -12.23 14.12
CA ILE A 187 21.04 -13.19 13.28
C ILE A 187 20.70 -12.90 11.81
N LEU A 188 21.72 -12.62 11.01
CA LEU A 188 21.61 -12.45 9.55
C LEU A 188 22.26 -13.65 8.86
N ASP A 189 21.45 -14.45 8.16
CA ASP A 189 21.89 -15.68 7.51
C ASP A 189 22.18 -15.51 6.01
N ASP A 190 23.29 -16.10 5.57
CA ASP A 190 23.82 -16.15 4.19
C ASP A 190 24.08 -14.78 3.53
N VAL A 191 24.72 -13.87 4.27
CA VAL A 191 25.14 -12.56 3.78
C VAL A 191 26.25 -12.68 2.74
N ASP A 192 25.98 -12.20 1.52
CA ASP A 192 26.94 -12.18 0.40
C ASP A 192 27.63 -10.82 0.21
N LYS A 193 26.86 -9.72 0.30
CA LYS A 193 27.34 -8.35 0.14
C LYS A 193 26.99 -7.53 1.37
N TYR A 194 27.99 -7.31 2.22
CA TYR A 194 27.83 -6.56 3.47
C TYR A 194 27.47 -5.10 3.21
N GLU A 195 28.04 -4.53 2.15
CA GLU A 195 27.92 -3.13 1.78
C GLU A 195 26.46 -2.73 1.44
N GLU A 196 25.64 -3.71 1.05
CA GLU A 196 24.22 -3.51 0.75
C GLU A 196 23.35 -3.50 2.01
N ILE A 197 23.81 -4.12 3.11
CA ILE A 197 23.01 -4.29 4.34
C ILE A 197 23.53 -3.51 5.55
N GLU A 198 24.76 -2.99 5.51
CA GLU A 198 25.43 -2.31 6.63
C GLU A 198 24.57 -1.20 7.26
N ARG A 199 23.89 -0.43 6.42
CA ARG A 199 23.03 0.69 6.82
C ARG A 199 21.76 0.30 7.59
N TYR A 200 21.40 -0.98 7.59
CA TYR A 200 20.17 -1.50 8.23
C TYR A 200 20.46 -2.23 9.56
N LEU A 201 21.73 -2.31 9.96
CA LEU A 201 22.14 -3.01 11.16
C LEU A 201 21.75 -2.23 12.43
N PRO A 202 21.52 -2.92 13.57
CA PRO A 202 21.24 -2.24 14.83
C PRO A 202 22.37 -1.29 15.22
N PRO A 203 22.09 -0.25 16.02
CA PRO A 203 23.11 0.65 16.56
C PRO A 203 24.15 -0.14 17.38
N GLN A 204 25.36 0.40 17.52
CA GLN A 204 26.44 -0.23 18.32
C GLN A 204 26.20 -0.04 19.83
N GLU A 205 25.07 -0.52 20.32
CA GLU A 205 24.74 -0.58 21.74
C GLU A 205 25.07 -1.96 22.31
N LYS A 206 25.46 -2.01 23.58
CA LYS A 206 25.79 -3.27 24.28
C LYS A 206 24.64 -4.28 24.30
N ARG A 207 23.38 -3.83 24.23
CA ARG A 207 22.20 -4.71 24.25
C ARG A 207 22.05 -5.54 22.97
N PHE A 208 22.49 -5.04 21.82
CA PHE A 208 22.28 -5.72 20.53
C PHE A 208 23.49 -6.58 20.19
N LYS A 209 23.32 -7.90 20.30
CA LYS A 209 24.32 -8.88 19.87
C LYS A 209 24.04 -9.23 18.42
N LEU A 210 24.98 -8.91 17.53
CA LEU A 210 24.86 -9.15 16.10
C LEU A 210 25.68 -10.37 15.70
N LEU A 211 25.01 -11.34 15.08
CA LEU A 211 25.59 -12.54 14.51
C LEU A 211 25.32 -12.59 13.00
N ILE A 212 26.36 -12.79 12.19
CA ILE A 212 26.23 -12.91 10.73
C ILE A 212 26.81 -14.25 10.28
N THR A 213 26.13 -14.97 9.40
CA THR A 213 26.76 -16.07 8.65
C THR A 213 27.13 -15.58 7.25
N THR A 214 28.36 -15.85 6.80
CA THR A 214 28.83 -15.40 5.49
C THR A 214 29.81 -16.38 4.84
N ARG A 215 30.00 -16.23 3.53
CA ARG A 215 31.04 -16.92 2.76
C ARG A 215 32.29 -16.09 2.56
N ARG A 216 32.22 -14.77 2.80
CA ARG A 216 33.38 -13.91 2.72
C ARG A 216 34.31 -14.21 3.89
N TYR A 217 35.60 -14.27 3.60
CA TYR A 217 36.63 -14.48 4.63
C TYR A 217 36.69 -13.32 5.63
N TRP A 218 36.27 -12.15 5.19
CA TRP A 218 36.29 -10.92 5.95
C TRP A 218 35.16 -10.03 5.47
N LEU A 219 34.41 -9.44 6.41
CA LEU A 219 33.32 -8.50 6.11
C LEU A 219 33.80 -7.06 6.29
N SER A 220 34.26 -6.73 7.50
CA SER A 220 34.81 -5.42 7.86
C SER A 220 35.63 -5.51 9.16
N GLU A 221 36.37 -4.45 9.53
CA GLU A 221 37.15 -4.39 10.78
C GLU A 221 36.26 -4.41 12.05
N SER A 222 34.95 -4.15 11.91
CA SER A 222 34.01 -4.07 13.03
C SER A 222 33.46 -5.43 13.48
N PHE A 223 33.87 -6.53 12.84
CA PHE A 223 33.46 -7.89 13.20
C PHE A 223 34.63 -8.72 13.71
N GLU A 224 34.41 -9.39 14.83
CA GLU A 224 35.23 -10.51 15.25
C GLU A 224 34.84 -11.74 14.42
N ASN A 225 35.81 -12.34 13.76
CA ASN A 225 35.54 -13.45 12.86
C ASN A 225 35.68 -14.79 13.60
N LEU A 226 34.55 -15.45 13.87
CA LEU A 226 34.52 -16.82 14.32
C LEU A 226 34.75 -17.74 13.11
N ARG A 227 36.00 -18.18 12.99
CA ARG A 227 36.47 -19.05 11.93
C ARG A 227 36.03 -20.48 12.19
N LEU A 228 34.94 -20.87 11.53
CA LEU A 228 34.39 -22.21 11.65
C LEU A 228 35.22 -23.19 10.82
N GLU A 229 35.96 -24.04 11.53
CA GLU A 229 36.71 -25.16 10.94
C GLU A 229 35.79 -26.31 10.58
N VAL A 230 36.30 -27.29 9.83
CA VAL A 230 35.61 -28.57 9.65
C VAL A 230 35.49 -29.31 10.99
N LEU A 231 34.69 -30.37 11.07
CA LEU A 231 34.60 -31.14 12.32
C LEU A 231 35.96 -31.79 12.63
N ASP A 232 36.29 -31.93 13.91
CA ASP A 232 37.39 -32.80 14.30
C ASP A 232 37.03 -34.28 14.06
N GLU A 233 38.04 -35.15 14.10
CA GLU A 233 37.86 -36.58 13.85
C GLU A 233 36.84 -37.23 14.80
N GLY A 234 36.84 -36.85 16.08
CA GLY A 234 35.93 -37.42 17.08
C GLY A 234 34.48 -37.02 16.81
N ALA A 235 34.26 -35.73 16.57
CA ALA A 235 32.95 -35.19 16.24
C ALA A 235 32.40 -35.72 14.92
N ALA A 236 33.24 -35.84 13.88
CA ALA A 236 32.82 -36.43 12.61
C ALA A 236 32.40 -37.90 12.76
N LEU A 237 33.12 -38.66 13.59
CA LEU A 237 32.73 -40.04 13.93
C LEU A 237 31.42 -40.08 14.69
N GLU A 238 31.21 -39.18 15.65
CA GLU A 238 29.97 -39.11 16.42
C GLU A 238 28.75 -38.76 15.53
N LEU A 239 28.91 -37.85 14.57
CA LEU A 239 27.86 -37.56 13.58
C LEU A 239 27.56 -38.80 12.74
N LEU A 240 28.60 -39.51 12.30
CA LEU A 240 28.45 -40.73 11.54
C LEU A 240 27.74 -41.82 12.37
N GLU A 241 28.09 -41.99 13.65
CA GLU A 241 27.44 -42.91 14.59
C GLU A 241 25.93 -42.62 14.70
N ALA A 242 25.54 -41.35 14.81
CA ALA A 242 24.14 -40.97 14.85
C ALA A 242 23.38 -41.33 13.57
N LEU A 243 24.05 -41.33 12.43
CA LEU A 243 23.46 -41.62 11.12
C LEU A 243 23.36 -43.14 10.84
N ILE A 244 24.39 -43.92 11.16
CA ILE A 244 24.50 -45.34 10.75
C ILE A 244 24.54 -46.35 11.90
N GLY A 245 24.51 -45.88 13.15
CA GLY A 245 24.54 -46.67 14.38
C GLY A 245 25.96 -46.86 14.96
N GLU A 246 26.07 -46.73 16.28
CA GLU A 246 27.32 -46.83 17.05
C GLU A 246 28.06 -48.17 16.80
N SER A 247 27.32 -49.29 16.82
CA SER A 247 27.90 -50.63 16.63
C SER A 247 28.68 -50.76 15.33
N ARG A 248 28.19 -50.18 14.23
CA ARG A 248 28.81 -50.27 12.90
C ARG A 248 30.08 -49.43 12.79
N VAL A 249 30.11 -48.27 13.45
CA VAL A 249 31.30 -47.40 13.49
C VAL A 249 32.37 -48.01 14.37
N VAL A 250 32.00 -48.55 15.54
CA VAL A 250 32.93 -49.22 16.47
C VAL A 250 33.55 -50.46 15.84
N GLU A 251 32.76 -51.31 15.16
CA GLU A 251 33.26 -52.51 14.45
C GLU A 251 34.23 -52.19 13.30
N GLN A 252 34.08 -51.02 12.66
CA GLN A 252 34.86 -50.61 11.47
C GLN A 252 35.60 -49.29 11.70
N LYS A 253 36.14 -49.09 12.91
CA LYS A 253 36.68 -47.80 13.38
C LYS A 253 37.70 -47.16 12.44
N GLU A 254 38.66 -47.92 11.91
CA GLU A 254 39.67 -47.37 10.99
C GLU A 254 39.08 -46.95 9.64
N ALA A 255 38.11 -47.72 9.12
CA ALA A 255 37.40 -47.33 7.90
C ALA A 255 36.47 -46.13 8.15
N ALA A 256 35.89 -46.00 9.34
CA ALA A 256 35.11 -44.81 9.70
C ALA A 256 35.98 -43.55 9.73
N LYS A 257 37.17 -43.61 10.34
CA LYS A 257 38.13 -42.50 10.36
C LYS A 257 38.56 -42.06 8.97
N GLN A 258 38.92 -43.03 8.13
CA GLN A 258 39.30 -42.77 6.73
C GLN A 258 38.15 -42.15 5.95
N LEU A 259 36.91 -42.61 6.15
CA LEU A 259 35.73 -42.04 5.48
C LEU A 259 35.49 -40.58 5.89
N CYS A 260 35.56 -40.27 7.19
CA CYS A 260 35.43 -38.91 7.69
C CYS A 260 36.52 -37.99 7.13
N GLN A 261 37.77 -38.47 7.10
CA GLN A 261 38.90 -37.75 6.51
C GLN A 261 38.69 -37.46 5.03
N TRP A 262 38.18 -38.44 4.29
CA TRP A 262 37.96 -38.34 2.86
C TRP A 262 36.88 -37.31 2.51
N LEU A 263 35.84 -37.21 3.33
CA LEU A 263 34.77 -36.20 3.21
C LEU A 263 35.21 -34.81 3.71
N GLY A 264 36.49 -34.65 4.06
CA GLY A 264 37.04 -33.40 4.60
C GLY A 264 36.40 -32.99 5.92
N TYR A 265 35.82 -33.95 6.67
CA TYR A 265 35.10 -33.73 7.91
C TYR A 265 33.96 -32.68 7.81
N LEU A 266 33.37 -32.52 6.61
CA LEU A 266 32.24 -31.61 6.38
C LEU A 266 30.92 -32.24 6.86
N PRO A 267 30.12 -31.56 7.70
CA PRO A 267 28.81 -32.05 8.13
C PRO A 267 27.90 -32.44 6.97
N LEU A 268 27.77 -31.59 5.93
CA LEU A 268 26.94 -31.89 4.76
C LEU A 268 27.41 -33.17 4.03
N GLY A 269 28.72 -33.33 3.85
CA GLY A 269 29.28 -34.53 3.21
C GLY A 269 29.04 -35.80 4.03
N LEU A 270 29.20 -35.70 5.35
CA LEU A 270 28.92 -36.78 6.30
C LEU A 270 27.44 -37.15 6.33
N GLU A 271 26.53 -36.18 6.26
CA GLU A 271 25.09 -36.45 6.21
C GLU A 271 24.67 -37.10 4.89
N LEU A 272 25.15 -36.63 3.75
CA LEU A 272 24.88 -37.24 2.45
C LEU A 272 25.33 -38.71 2.43
N VAL A 273 26.58 -38.97 2.84
CA VAL A 273 27.15 -40.33 2.88
C VAL A 273 26.53 -41.19 3.98
N GLY A 274 26.32 -40.63 5.17
CA GLY A 274 25.75 -41.35 6.31
C GLY A 274 24.32 -41.79 6.03
N ARG A 275 23.49 -40.92 5.45
CA ARG A 275 22.13 -41.31 5.03
C ARG A 275 22.13 -42.32 3.89
N PHE A 276 23.05 -42.20 2.92
CA PHE A 276 23.27 -43.25 1.90
C PHE A 276 23.62 -44.60 2.54
N LEU A 277 24.55 -44.63 3.50
CA LEU A 277 24.97 -45.83 4.21
C LEU A 277 23.89 -46.41 5.12
N LYS A 278 23.01 -45.57 5.67
CA LYS A 278 21.82 -46.00 6.43
C LYS A 278 20.87 -46.76 5.52
N ARG A 279 20.64 -46.27 4.29
CA ARG A 279 19.84 -46.95 3.25
C ARG A 279 20.50 -48.26 2.78
N ARG A 280 21.83 -48.27 2.68
CA ARG A 280 22.66 -49.45 2.35
C ARG A 280 23.30 -50.06 3.60
N SER A 281 22.47 -50.49 4.55
CA SER A 281 22.93 -51.04 5.84
C SER A 281 23.90 -52.23 5.70
N GLY A 282 23.80 -53.01 4.62
CA GLY A 282 24.68 -54.15 4.31
C GLY A 282 26.07 -53.79 3.73
N TRP A 283 26.38 -52.53 3.46
CA TRP A 283 27.69 -52.13 2.94
C TRP A 283 28.72 -51.99 4.07
N LYS A 284 29.97 -52.39 3.82
CA LYS A 284 31.08 -52.07 4.72
C LYS A 284 31.60 -50.66 4.44
N LEU A 285 32.11 -49.97 5.46
CA LEU A 285 32.68 -48.61 5.31
C LEU A 285 33.88 -48.61 4.36
N ALA A 286 34.71 -49.65 4.40
CA ALA A 286 35.83 -49.82 3.46
C ALA A 286 35.38 -49.88 1.99
N ARG A 287 34.21 -50.49 1.72
CA ARG A 287 33.63 -50.50 0.37
C ARG A 287 33.15 -49.11 -0.04
N MET A 288 32.60 -48.34 0.88
CA MET A 288 32.16 -46.96 0.62
C MET A 288 33.33 -46.06 0.21
N ILE A 289 34.45 -46.15 0.93
CA ILE A 289 35.67 -45.41 0.61
C ILE A 289 36.17 -45.77 -0.80
N GLN A 290 36.24 -47.06 -1.14
CA GLN A 290 36.65 -47.50 -2.47
C GLN A 290 35.76 -46.93 -3.58
N GLU A 291 34.44 -46.84 -3.35
CA GLU A 291 33.53 -46.30 -4.36
C GLU A 291 33.66 -44.78 -4.48
N LEU A 292 33.85 -44.06 -3.37
CA LEU A 292 34.16 -42.62 -3.33
C LEU A 292 35.47 -42.31 -4.08
N GLU A 293 36.54 -43.06 -3.81
CA GLU A 293 37.84 -42.94 -4.48
C GLU A 293 37.71 -43.17 -5.99
N LYS A 294 36.96 -44.19 -6.39
CA LYS A 294 36.67 -44.48 -7.79
C LYS A 294 35.96 -43.29 -8.46
N GLN A 295 34.97 -42.68 -7.80
CA GLN A 295 34.29 -41.50 -8.36
C GLN A 295 35.19 -40.26 -8.45
N ALA A 296 36.10 -40.08 -7.49
CA ALA A 296 37.02 -38.96 -7.51
C ALA A 296 38.00 -38.98 -8.70
N LEU A 297 38.27 -40.16 -9.27
CA LEU A 297 39.14 -40.32 -10.44
C LEU A 297 38.46 -39.94 -11.77
N ASP A 298 37.13 -39.99 -11.83
CA ASP A 298 36.33 -39.70 -13.03
C ASP A 298 35.97 -38.21 -13.18
N LEU A 299 36.25 -37.37 -12.17
CA LEU A 299 35.99 -35.93 -12.19
C LEU A 299 37.08 -35.17 -12.98
N PRO A 300 36.74 -34.19 -13.85
CA PRO A 300 37.73 -33.42 -14.63
C PRO A 300 38.79 -32.77 -13.73
N ALA A 301 40.08 -32.95 -14.09
CA ALA A 301 41.21 -32.39 -13.37
C ALA A 301 41.26 -30.86 -13.49
N LEU A 302 40.54 -30.15 -12.61
CA LEU A 302 40.80 -28.74 -12.33
C LEU A 302 42.20 -28.62 -11.72
N GLN A 303 43.04 -27.75 -12.30
CA GLN A 303 44.48 -27.68 -12.03
C GLN A 303 44.83 -27.16 -10.61
N LYS A 304 45.79 -27.86 -9.98
CA LYS A 304 46.56 -27.57 -8.73
C LYS A 304 45.83 -27.65 -7.38
N ALA A 305 46.20 -28.67 -6.61
CA ALA A 305 45.67 -29.06 -5.30
C ALA A 305 46.11 -28.19 -4.13
N SER A 306 45.13 -27.61 -3.43
CA SER A 306 45.20 -27.16 -2.02
C SER A 306 44.15 -27.94 -1.20
N GLY A 307 44.22 -27.89 0.15
CA GLY A 307 43.30 -28.61 1.06
C GLY A 307 41.81 -28.29 0.87
N GLU A 308 41.50 -27.14 0.26
CA GLU A 308 40.17 -26.70 -0.18
C GLU A 308 39.55 -27.67 -1.20
N MET A 309 40.36 -28.25 -2.10
CA MET A 309 39.87 -29.16 -3.15
C MET A 309 39.42 -30.52 -2.61
N ALA A 310 39.89 -30.98 -1.45
CA ALA A 310 39.53 -32.29 -0.92
C ALA A 310 38.08 -32.31 -0.39
N ALA A 311 37.69 -31.27 0.35
CA ALA A 311 36.37 -31.17 0.97
C ALA A 311 35.25 -30.91 -0.06
N THR A 312 35.51 -30.04 -1.05
CA THR A 312 34.54 -29.79 -2.15
C THR A 312 34.40 -31.01 -3.06
N ARG A 313 35.51 -31.72 -3.36
CA ARG A 313 35.46 -33.02 -4.05
C ARG A 313 34.70 -34.06 -3.23
N GLY A 314 34.86 -34.07 -1.91
CA GLY A 314 34.16 -34.99 -1.01
C GLY A 314 32.63 -34.82 -1.06
N VAL A 315 32.14 -33.58 -1.04
CA VAL A 315 30.70 -33.29 -1.17
C VAL A 315 30.20 -33.58 -2.59
N GLU A 316 30.95 -33.21 -3.62
CA GLU A 316 30.55 -33.44 -5.02
C GLU A 316 30.49 -34.93 -5.37
N THR A 317 31.42 -35.73 -4.85
CA THR A 317 31.40 -37.20 -4.98
C THR A 317 30.35 -37.85 -4.11
N ALA A 318 30.07 -37.31 -2.91
CA ALA A 318 28.92 -37.74 -2.11
C ALA A 318 27.59 -37.47 -2.86
N LEU A 319 27.46 -36.31 -3.51
CA LEU A 319 26.32 -35.99 -4.38
C LEU A 319 26.24 -36.91 -5.60
N GLU A 320 27.37 -37.28 -6.21
CA GLU A 320 27.44 -38.26 -7.31
C GLU A 320 27.02 -39.66 -6.87
N LEU A 321 27.38 -40.09 -5.65
CA LEU A 321 26.90 -41.36 -5.11
C LEU A 321 25.42 -41.35 -4.79
N SER A 322 24.93 -40.30 -4.13
CA SER A 322 23.50 -40.10 -3.91
C SER A 322 22.75 -40.06 -5.24
N TRP A 323 23.28 -39.37 -6.26
CA TRP A 323 22.74 -39.34 -7.61
C TRP A 323 22.63 -40.72 -8.26
N ARG A 324 23.63 -41.60 -8.08
CA ARG A 324 23.59 -42.97 -8.60
C ARG A 324 22.64 -43.89 -7.85
N GLU A 325 22.37 -43.59 -6.57
CA GLU A 325 21.39 -44.32 -5.76
C GLU A 325 19.96 -43.98 -6.14
N LEU A 326 19.73 -42.74 -6.57
CA LEU A 326 18.43 -42.34 -7.08
C LEU A 326 18.06 -43.22 -8.27
N ASP A 327 16.83 -43.71 -8.26
CA ASP A 327 16.23 -44.26 -9.45
C ASP A 327 16.02 -43.15 -10.49
N GLU A 328 15.68 -43.54 -11.71
CA GLU A 328 15.55 -42.57 -12.80
C GLU A 328 14.46 -41.52 -12.54
N ARG A 329 13.42 -41.87 -11.76
CA ARG A 329 12.38 -40.92 -11.33
C ARG A 329 12.89 -39.92 -10.28
N GLY A 330 13.69 -40.36 -9.31
CA GLY A 330 14.31 -39.50 -8.31
C GLY A 330 15.33 -38.53 -8.92
N LYS A 331 16.14 -38.99 -9.89
CA LYS A 331 17.07 -38.15 -10.65
C LYS A 331 16.32 -37.06 -11.43
N TYR A 332 15.24 -37.45 -12.10
CA TYR A 332 14.35 -36.54 -12.81
C TYR A 332 13.80 -35.47 -11.86
N LEU A 333 13.21 -35.88 -10.73
CA LEU A 333 12.62 -34.97 -9.76
C LEU A 333 13.65 -33.99 -9.18
N GLY A 334 14.86 -34.45 -8.86
CA GLY A 334 15.95 -33.59 -8.38
C GLY A 334 16.36 -32.51 -9.40
N CYS A 335 16.54 -32.91 -10.68
CA CYS A 335 16.82 -31.97 -11.75
C CYS A 335 15.66 -30.98 -11.97
N PHE A 336 14.42 -31.49 -11.91
CA PHE A 336 13.23 -30.67 -12.07
C PHE A 336 13.11 -29.60 -10.98
N LEU A 337 13.27 -30.00 -9.72
CA LEU A 337 13.22 -29.09 -8.57
C LEU A 337 14.32 -28.01 -8.63
N SER A 338 15.44 -28.27 -9.30
CA SER A 338 16.52 -27.29 -9.46
C SER A 338 16.18 -26.08 -10.35
N MET A 339 15.09 -26.16 -11.10
CA MET A 339 14.57 -25.05 -11.92
C MET A 339 13.85 -23.99 -11.09
N PHE A 340 13.26 -24.36 -9.95
CA PHE A 340 12.66 -23.40 -9.02
C PHE A 340 13.71 -22.50 -8.37
N ALA A 341 13.28 -21.30 -7.97
CA ALA A 341 14.11 -20.33 -7.26
C ALA A 341 14.67 -20.85 -5.92
N LEU A 342 15.72 -20.19 -5.42
CA LEU A 342 16.28 -20.43 -4.08
C LEU A 342 15.36 -19.88 -2.98
N ALA A 343 14.09 -20.28 -3.02
CA ALA A 343 13.04 -19.90 -2.08
C ALA A 343 12.26 -21.16 -1.67
N PRO A 344 11.49 -21.12 -0.57
CA PRO A 344 10.60 -22.22 -0.20
C PRO A 344 9.61 -22.54 -1.32
N ILE A 345 9.55 -23.82 -1.72
CA ILE A 345 8.76 -24.32 -2.84
C ILE A 345 7.52 -25.05 -2.31
N PRO A 346 6.31 -24.50 -2.53
CA PRO A 346 5.07 -25.20 -2.22
C PRO A 346 4.92 -26.46 -3.08
N TRP A 347 4.60 -27.61 -2.48
CA TRP A 347 4.52 -28.87 -3.24
C TRP A 347 3.41 -28.89 -4.30
N ASN A 348 2.28 -28.21 -4.03
CA ASN A 348 1.21 -28.02 -5.01
C ASN A 348 1.68 -27.29 -6.27
N LEU A 349 2.64 -26.37 -6.15
CA LEU A 349 3.24 -25.69 -7.30
C LEU A 349 4.13 -26.65 -8.11
N VAL A 350 4.86 -27.54 -7.44
CA VAL A 350 5.63 -28.60 -8.10
C VAL A 350 4.70 -29.52 -8.90
N GLU A 351 3.61 -29.98 -8.30
CA GLU A 351 2.63 -30.87 -8.93
C GLU A 351 1.99 -30.25 -10.17
N GLN A 352 1.75 -28.94 -10.15
CA GLN A 352 1.22 -28.20 -11.29
C GLN A 352 2.20 -28.08 -12.45
N CYS A 353 3.50 -28.00 -12.16
CA CYS A 353 4.54 -27.91 -13.17
C CYS A 353 4.97 -29.30 -13.67
N LEU A 354 4.64 -30.37 -12.95
CA LEU A 354 4.88 -31.74 -13.37
C LEU A 354 3.84 -32.20 -14.41
N PRO A 355 4.22 -33.05 -15.36
CA PRO A 355 3.31 -33.57 -16.38
C PRO A 355 2.21 -34.45 -15.75
N ILE A 356 0.94 -34.15 -16.06
CA ILE A 356 -0.22 -34.81 -15.46
C ILE A 356 -0.57 -36.09 -16.26
N GLY A 357 -0.31 -37.26 -15.67
CA GLY A 357 -0.90 -38.56 -16.04
C GLY A 357 0.10 -39.72 -16.14
N GLU A 358 -0.26 -40.89 -15.58
CA GLU A 358 0.56 -42.13 -15.59
C GLU A 358 1.06 -42.49 -17.01
N SER A 359 0.26 -42.23 -18.05
CA SER A 359 0.63 -42.51 -19.45
C SER A 359 1.65 -41.54 -20.05
N GLN A 360 1.71 -40.28 -19.58
CA GLN A 360 2.74 -39.32 -19.99
C GLN A 360 4.00 -39.51 -19.18
N GLU A 361 3.89 -39.78 -17.89
CA GLU A 361 5.01 -40.13 -17.02
C GLU A 361 5.72 -41.39 -17.51
N GLU A 362 4.97 -42.46 -17.83
CA GLU A 362 5.53 -43.64 -18.46
C GLU A 362 6.21 -43.27 -19.78
N ARG A 363 5.56 -42.53 -20.70
CA ARG A 363 6.15 -42.07 -21.98
C ARG A 363 7.43 -41.25 -21.83
N ILE A 364 7.50 -40.36 -20.84
CA ILE A 364 8.68 -39.52 -20.56
C ILE A 364 9.80 -40.40 -20.03
N ILE A 365 9.51 -41.33 -19.11
CA ILE A 365 10.48 -42.33 -18.64
C ILE A 365 10.92 -43.25 -19.78
N GLN A 366 10.03 -43.66 -20.70
CA GLN A 366 10.40 -44.48 -21.87
C GLN A 366 11.34 -43.71 -22.81
N LYS A 367 11.12 -42.40 -22.97
CA LYS A 367 11.92 -41.54 -23.84
C LYS A 367 13.27 -41.16 -23.23
N TRP A 368 13.34 -40.94 -21.92
CA TRP A 368 14.57 -40.58 -21.22
C TRP A 368 15.45 -41.79 -20.90
N PHE A 369 14.84 -42.97 -20.72
CA PHE A 369 15.55 -44.20 -20.33
C PHE A 369 15.12 -45.40 -21.17
N PRO A 370 15.42 -45.44 -22.48
CA PRO A 370 14.97 -46.51 -23.38
C PRO A 370 15.49 -47.92 -22.98
N THR A 371 16.63 -47.98 -22.29
CA THR A 371 17.21 -49.23 -21.76
C THR A 371 16.46 -49.76 -20.53
N PHE A 372 15.86 -48.87 -19.74
CA PHE A 372 15.12 -49.19 -18.52
C PHE A 372 13.95 -50.12 -18.84
N LEU A 373 13.20 -49.84 -19.91
CA LEU A 373 12.05 -50.65 -20.29
C LEU A 373 12.39 -52.01 -20.88
N ARG A 374 13.52 -52.15 -21.58
CA ARG A 374 13.95 -53.44 -22.14
C ARG A 374 14.26 -54.46 -21.04
N LEU A 375 14.78 -54.00 -19.91
CA LEU A 375 15.02 -54.80 -18.71
C LEU A 375 13.76 -54.90 -17.83
N TRP A 376 12.95 -53.83 -17.75
CA TRP A 376 11.67 -53.82 -17.04
C TRP A 376 10.66 -54.81 -17.63
N SER A 377 10.52 -54.87 -18.97
CA SER A 377 9.63 -55.84 -19.64
C SER A 377 10.01 -57.30 -19.38
N LEU A 378 11.28 -57.58 -19.08
CA LEU A 378 11.79 -58.91 -18.69
C LEU A 378 11.55 -59.23 -17.21
N LEU A 379 11.42 -58.21 -16.34
CA LEU A 379 11.27 -58.35 -14.89
C LEU A 379 9.80 -58.24 -14.39
N VAL A 380 8.89 -57.72 -15.22
CA VAL A 380 7.47 -57.45 -14.89
C VAL A 380 6.61 -58.70 -14.68
N SER A 381 7.11 -59.90 -14.91
CA SER A 381 6.37 -61.15 -14.65
C SER A 381 6.19 -61.49 -13.16
N GLN A 382 7.01 -60.93 -12.24
CA GLN A 382 7.05 -61.42 -10.84
C GLN A 382 6.73 -60.41 -9.73
N LYS A 383 6.58 -59.10 -10.00
CA LYS A 383 6.43 -58.09 -8.92
C LYS A 383 5.35 -57.04 -9.15
N LYS A 384 4.23 -57.42 -9.77
CA LYS A 384 3.05 -56.54 -9.94
C LYS A 384 2.30 -56.22 -8.64
N ALA A 385 2.62 -56.86 -7.52
CA ALA A 385 1.85 -56.75 -6.27
C ALA A 385 2.34 -55.67 -5.28
N ASN A 386 3.56 -55.13 -5.42
CA ASN A 386 4.12 -54.14 -4.45
C ASN A 386 4.17 -52.70 -4.97
N LEU A 387 3.67 -52.42 -6.17
CA LEU A 387 3.81 -51.12 -6.86
C LEU A 387 2.60 -50.20 -6.71
N GLN A 388 1.51 -50.64 -6.07
CA GLN A 388 0.36 -49.77 -5.80
C GLN A 388 0.60 -48.81 -4.62
N GLU A 389 1.61 -49.05 -3.78
CA GLU A 389 1.90 -48.21 -2.60
C GLU A 389 3.13 -47.29 -2.77
N SER A 390 3.94 -47.42 -3.84
CA SER A 390 5.23 -46.69 -4.00
C SER A 390 5.28 -45.66 -5.12
N GLY A 391 4.14 -45.33 -5.76
CA GLY A 391 4.12 -44.74 -7.11
C GLY A 391 4.00 -43.22 -7.25
N THR A 392 3.75 -42.46 -6.17
CA THR A 392 3.50 -41.01 -6.25
C THR A 392 4.80 -40.18 -6.17
N TRP A 393 4.81 -38.99 -6.77
CA TRP A 393 5.91 -38.03 -6.63
C TRP A 393 6.18 -37.66 -5.17
N GLU A 394 5.15 -37.67 -4.32
CA GLU A 394 5.27 -37.49 -2.86
C GLU A 394 6.11 -38.62 -2.22
N ASN A 395 5.87 -39.87 -2.60
CA ASN A 395 6.65 -41.01 -2.10
C ASN A 395 8.10 -40.96 -2.61
N LEU A 396 8.35 -40.48 -3.84
CA LEU A 396 9.70 -40.29 -4.36
C LEU A 396 10.44 -39.14 -3.67
N ARG A 397 9.74 -38.04 -3.41
CA ARG A 397 10.26 -36.92 -2.62
C ARG A 397 10.70 -37.40 -1.24
N GLU A 398 9.85 -38.12 -0.52
CA GLU A 398 10.13 -38.60 0.83
C GLU A 398 11.20 -39.70 0.85
N ASN A 399 10.97 -40.80 0.13
CA ASN A 399 11.82 -42.00 0.21
C ASN A 399 13.11 -41.92 -0.62
N SER A 400 13.33 -40.82 -1.37
CA SER A 400 14.55 -40.66 -2.17
C SER A 400 15.26 -39.34 -1.93
N LEU A 401 14.61 -38.20 -2.18
CA LEU A 401 15.28 -36.91 -2.07
C LEU A 401 15.47 -36.45 -0.63
N LEU A 402 14.42 -36.54 0.20
CA LEU A 402 14.45 -36.14 1.61
C LEU A 402 15.30 -37.12 2.43
N ASP A 403 15.11 -38.43 2.22
CA ASP A 403 15.90 -39.48 2.86
C ASP A 403 17.40 -39.37 2.58
N LEU A 404 17.83 -38.92 1.40
CA LEU A 404 19.24 -38.70 1.07
C LEU A 404 19.73 -37.27 1.40
N ASN A 405 18.92 -36.44 2.05
CA ASN A 405 19.24 -35.03 2.38
C ASN A 405 19.55 -34.16 1.15
N LEU A 406 18.88 -34.43 0.02
CA LEU A 406 19.00 -33.66 -1.22
C LEU A 406 18.00 -32.49 -1.27
N ILE A 407 16.95 -32.53 -0.45
CA ILE A 407 16.00 -31.44 -0.19
C ILE A 407 15.72 -31.35 1.31
N GLN A 408 15.28 -30.20 1.78
CA GLN A 408 14.88 -29.97 3.16
C GLN A 408 13.42 -29.53 3.24
N GLN A 409 12.72 -29.94 4.30
CA GLN A 409 11.35 -29.51 4.57
C GLN A 409 11.36 -28.32 5.52
N THR A 410 10.90 -27.16 5.05
CA THR A 410 10.91 -25.90 5.82
C THR A 410 9.58 -25.66 6.53
N ALA A 411 8.46 -26.03 5.90
CA ALA A 411 7.11 -25.97 6.49
C ALA A 411 6.24 -27.16 6.05
N GLU A 412 4.97 -27.19 6.46
CA GLU A 412 4.04 -28.21 5.98
C GLU A 412 3.93 -28.17 4.46
N LYS A 413 4.21 -29.30 3.79
CA LYS A 413 4.27 -29.45 2.32
C LYS A 413 5.09 -28.38 1.57
N THR A 414 6.09 -27.79 2.22
CA THR A 414 6.97 -26.77 1.63
C THR A 414 8.42 -27.21 1.76
N TYR A 415 9.18 -27.14 0.66
CA TYR A 415 10.51 -27.71 0.56
C TYR A 415 11.51 -26.72 -0.02
N GLN A 416 12.79 -26.89 0.27
CA GLN A 416 13.86 -26.04 -0.26
C GLN A 416 15.07 -26.88 -0.64
N LEU A 417 15.76 -26.49 -1.72
CA LEU A 417 17.05 -27.09 -2.07
C LEU A 417 18.17 -26.28 -1.44
N HIS A 418 19.13 -26.98 -0.84
CA HIS A 418 20.41 -26.37 -0.51
C HIS A 418 21.12 -25.92 -1.80
N GLN A 419 21.76 -24.74 -1.78
CA GLN A 419 22.33 -24.14 -2.99
C GLN A 419 23.34 -25.03 -3.71
N LEU A 420 24.17 -25.80 -2.98
CA LEU A 420 25.10 -26.76 -3.59
C LEU A 420 24.36 -27.89 -4.32
N VAL A 421 23.25 -28.38 -3.75
CA VAL A 421 22.45 -29.45 -4.37
C VAL A 421 21.74 -28.92 -5.60
N ARG A 422 21.15 -27.71 -5.53
CA ARG A 422 20.54 -27.03 -6.69
C ARG A 422 21.56 -26.83 -7.82
N ARG A 423 22.76 -26.36 -7.51
CA ARG A 423 23.84 -26.17 -8.50
C ARG A 423 24.25 -27.49 -9.14
N TYR A 424 24.42 -28.54 -8.33
CA TYR A 424 24.77 -29.86 -8.81
C TYR A 424 23.69 -30.44 -9.73
N PHE A 425 22.42 -30.36 -9.33
CA PHE A 425 21.29 -30.78 -10.16
C PHE A 425 21.13 -29.95 -11.42
N ARG A 426 21.38 -28.63 -11.40
CA ARG A 426 21.45 -27.82 -12.63
C ARG A 426 22.55 -28.31 -13.57
N GLY A 427 23.73 -28.65 -13.04
CA GLY A 427 24.80 -29.24 -13.84
C GLY A 427 24.41 -30.59 -14.46
N LYS A 428 23.64 -31.42 -13.75
CA LYS A 428 23.08 -32.67 -14.30
C LYS A 428 21.96 -32.42 -15.31
N LEU A 429 21.12 -31.41 -15.07
CA LEU A 429 20.03 -31.00 -15.95
C LEU A 429 20.52 -30.69 -17.37
N GLU A 430 21.66 -30.00 -17.52
CA GLU A 430 22.24 -29.70 -18.84
C GLU A 430 22.67 -30.94 -19.64
N ASN A 431 22.94 -32.07 -18.97
CA ASN A 431 23.38 -33.31 -19.62
C ASN A 431 22.21 -34.19 -20.11
N ILE A 432 20.98 -33.70 -19.96
CA ILE A 432 19.77 -34.44 -20.31
C ILE A 432 19.43 -34.12 -21.77
N GLU A 433 19.31 -35.14 -22.63
CA GLU A 433 19.01 -34.99 -24.06
C GLU A 433 17.75 -34.17 -24.36
N GLN A 434 16.80 -34.10 -23.43
CA GLN A 434 15.50 -33.42 -23.56
C GLN A 434 15.32 -32.31 -22.52
N VAL A 435 16.42 -31.68 -22.07
CA VAL A 435 16.39 -30.56 -21.11
C VAL A 435 15.46 -29.43 -21.56
N GLU A 436 15.43 -29.13 -22.86
CA GLU A 436 14.59 -28.09 -23.44
C GLU A 436 13.09 -28.38 -23.22
N GLU A 437 12.64 -29.61 -23.49
CA GLU A 437 11.25 -30.02 -23.25
C GLU A 437 10.87 -29.86 -21.77
N LEU A 438 11.79 -30.21 -20.86
CA LEU A 438 11.56 -30.06 -19.43
C LEU A 438 11.36 -28.59 -19.04
N ARG A 439 12.19 -27.70 -19.59
CA ARG A 439 12.09 -26.25 -19.36
C ARG A 439 10.78 -25.69 -19.91
N TYR A 440 10.35 -26.14 -21.10
CA TYR A 440 9.03 -25.78 -21.65
C TYR A 440 7.89 -26.24 -20.72
N GLN A 441 7.91 -27.48 -20.23
CA GLN A 441 6.87 -27.99 -19.32
C GLN A 441 6.82 -27.21 -18.00
N PHE A 442 7.99 -26.94 -17.41
CA PHE A 442 8.09 -26.12 -16.22
C PHE A 442 7.51 -24.71 -16.45
N CYS A 443 7.91 -24.05 -17.53
CA CYS A 443 7.41 -22.72 -17.88
C CYS A 443 5.90 -22.72 -18.11
N ARG A 444 5.33 -23.77 -18.73
CA ARG A 444 3.87 -23.91 -18.90
C ARG A 444 3.16 -24.00 -17.55
N GLY A 445 3.67 -24.79 -16.61
CA GLY A 445 3.12 -24.87 -15.25
C GLY A 445 3.17 -23.54 -14.51
N MET A 446 4.28 -22.81 -14.64
CA MET A 446 4.46 -21.48 -14.06
C MET A 446 3.52 -20.46 -14.71
N VAL A 447 3.29 -20.50 -16.03
CA VAL A 447 2.30 -19.65 -16.70
C VAL A 447 0.88 -19.94 -16.21
N VAL A 448 0.53 -21.22 -15.98
CA VAL A 448 -0.77 -21.57 -15.38
C VAL A 448 -0.90 -20.96 -13.99
N GLU A 449 0.18 -20.91 -13.21
CA GLU A 449 0.17 -20.25 -11.90
C GLU A 449 0.04 -18.74 -12.03
N ALA A 450 0.78 -18.13 -12.96
CA ALA A 450 0.72 -16.71 -13.27
C ALA A 450 -0.70 -16.27 -13.61
N LYS A 451 -1.43 -17.06 -14.41
CA LYS A 451 -2.81 -16.78 -14.83
C LYS A 451 -3.84 -16.84 -13.71
N LYS A 452 -3.51 -17.43 -12.56
CA LYS A 452 -4.41 -17.44 -11.38
C LYS A 452 -4.42 -16.11 -10.64
N ILE A 453 -3.45 -15.23 -10.88
CA ILE A 453 -3.39 -13.92 -10.22
C ILE A 453 -4.47 -13.02 -10.85
N PRO A 454 -5.51 -12.65 -10.09
CA PRO A 454 -6.60 -11.83 -10.61
C PRO A 454 -6.14 -10.40 -10.86
N GLN A 455 -6.98 -9.62 -11.54
CA GLN A 455 -6.73 -8.20 -11.79
C GLN A 455 -6.83 -7.37 -10.50
N THR A 456 -7.80 -7.71 -9.63
CA THR A 456 -8.00 -7.09 -8.31
C THR A 456 -7.72 -8.14 -7.23
N LEU A 457 -6.69 -7.94 -6.41
CA LEU A 457 -6.29 -8.90 -5.38
C LEU A 457 -6.97 -8.61 -4.04
N VAL A 458 -7.41 -9.66 -3.34
CA VAL A 458 -7.81 -9.56 -1.93
C VAL A 458 -6.74 -10.12 -1.00
N LYS A 459 -6.80 -9.75 0.29
CA LYS A 459 -5.79 -10.14 1.29
C LYS A 459 -5.53 -11.66 1.34
N ALA A 460 -6.59 -12.46 1.28
CA ALA A 460 -6.48 -13.92 1.33
C ALA A 460 -5.74 -14.52 0.12
N GLU A 461 -5.80 -13.86 -1.03
CA GLU A 461 -5.12 -14.30 -2.26
C GLU A 461 -3.62 -13.96 -2.21
N ILE A 462 -3.26 -12.80 -1.67
CA ILE A 462 -1.87 -12.36 -1.50
C ILE A 462 -1.10 -13.38 -0.65
N GLU A 463 -1.65 -13.79 0.49
CA GLU A 463 -1.01 -14.77 1.38
C GLU A 463 -0.78 -16.11 0.65
N LYS A 464 -1.77 -16.58 -0.10
CA LYS A 464 -1.70 -17.85 -0.84
C LYS A 464 -0.69 -17.82 -1.99
N LEU A 465 -0.59 -16.70 -2.70
CA LEU A 465 0.25 -16.56 -3.90
C LEU A 465 1.69 -16.15 -3.57
N SER A 466 1.94 -15.60 -2.38
CA SER A 466 3.24 -15.07 -1.95
C SER A 466 4.43 -16.02 -2.18
N LEU A 467 4.26 -17.32 -1.91
CA LEU A 467 5.30 -18.33 -2.09
C LEU A 467 5.56 -18.67 -3.58
N SER A 468 4.62 -18.40 -4.47
CA SER A 468 4.77 -18.60 -5.91
C SER A 468 5.51 -17.44 -6.59
N ILE A 469 5.50 -16.24 -6.00
CA ILE A 469 6.06 -15.00 -6.61
C ILE A 469 7.56 -15.10 -6.92
N PRO A 470 8.45 -15.58 -6.03
CA PRO A 470 9.88 -15.71 -6.35
C PRO A 470 10.15 -16.64 -7.54
N HIS A 471 9.34 -17.69 -7.68
CA HIS A 471 9.44 -18.65 -8.78
C HIS A 471 8.93 -18.05 -10.09
N LEU A 472 7.89 -17.22 -10.05
CA LEU A 472 7.41 -16.45 -11.20
C LEU A 472 8.44 -15.41 -11.64
N ALA A 473 9.06 -14.71 -10.69
CA ALA A 473 10.14 -13.77 -10.96
C ALA A 473 11.32 -14.45 -11.66
N GLU A 474 11.79 -15.59 -11.15
CA GLU A 474 12.87 -16.34 -11.82
C GLU A 474 12.45 -16.86 -13.21
N THR A 475 11.18 -17.22 -13.39
CA THR A 475 10.65 -17.60 -14.71
C THR A 475 10.69 -16.43 -15.69
N ALA A 476 10.30 -15.23 -15.23
CA ALA A 476 10.29 -14.00 -16.03
C ALA A 476 11.71 -13.56 -16.42
N THR A 477 12.68 -13.64 -15.51
CA THR A 477 14.03 -13.10 -15.73
C THR A 477 15.01 -14.11 -16.34
N GLU A 478 14.97 -15.39 -15.94
CA GLU A 478 15.98 -16.38 -16.32
C GLU A 478 15.48 -17.40 -17.36
N MET A 479 14.16 -17.62 -17.45
CA MET A 479 13.58 -18.71 -18.25
C MET A 479 12.69 -18.27 -19.41
N GLN A 480 12.71 -16.99 -19.73
CA GLN A 480 11.82 -16.37 -20.71
C GLN A 480 11.85 -17.05 -22.11
N GLN A 481 13.02 -17.55 -22.54
CA GLN A 481 13.17 -18.19 -23.85
C GLN A 481 12.39 -19.52 -23.98
N TRP A 482 12.05 -20.16 -22.87
CA TRP A 482 11.27 -21.41 -22.83
C TRP A 482 9.78 -21.19 -22.56
N VAL A 483 9.32 -19.94 -22.50
CA VAL A 483 7.89 -19.62 -22.46
C VAL A 483 7.37 -19.56 -23.90
N GLU A 484 6.21 -20.17 -24.14
CA GLU A 484 5.52 -20.12 -25.44
C GLU A 484 5.18 -18.67 -25.81
N ASP A 485 5.27 -18.33 -27.10
CA ASP A 485 5.07 -16.94 -27.57
C ASP A 485 3.71 -16.35 -27.19
N LYS A 486 2.64 -17.16 -27.23
CA LYS A 486 1.28 -16.73 -26.84
C LYS A 486 1.17 -16.40 -25.34
N ASP A 487 2.11 -16.90 -24.53
CA ASP A 487 2.06 -16.86 -23.08
C ASP A 487 3.20 -16.02 -22.47
N SER A 488 4.07 -15.45 -23.31
CA SER A 488 5.31 -14.78 -22.90
C SER A 488 5.10 -13.58 -21.97
N ILE A 489 3.93 -12.93 -22.04
CA ILE A 489 3.60 -11.76 -21.21
C ILE A 489 3.18 -12.13 -19.79
N TRP A 490 2.65 -13.34 -19.57
CA TRP A 490 1.98 -13.69 -18.31
C TRP A 490 2.91 -13.64 -17.09
N PRO A 491 4.16 -14.15 -17.13
CA PRO A 491 5.07 -14.02 -15.99
C PRO A 491 5.24 -12.57 -15.52
N PHE A 492 5.36 -11.62 -16.45
CA PHE A 492 5.52 -10.20 -16.13
C PHE A 492 4.22 -9.53 -15.71
N VAL A 493 3.13 -9.75 -16.48
CA VAL A 493 1.81 -9.14 -16.19
C VAL A 493 1.30 -9.58 -14.83
N SER A 494 1.47 -10.85 -14.47
CA SER A 494 1.03 -11.37 -13.18
C SER A 494 1.83 -10.80 -12.00
N LEU A 495 3.14 -10.58 -12.17
CA LEU A 495 3.96 -9.87 -11.18
C LEU A 495 3.53 -8.41 -11.05
N GLY A 496 3.33 -7.72 -12.18
CA GLY A 496 2.81 -6.35 -12.19
C GLY A 496 1.47 -6.23 -11.48
N ARG A 497 0.52 -7.13 -11.76
CA ARG A 497 -0.79 -7.22 -11.08
C ARG A 497 -0.65 -7.49 -9.59
N PHE A 498 0.22 -8.42 -9.21
CA PHE A 498 0.44 -8.78 -7.81
C PHE A 498 0.87 -7.57 -6.98
N TYR A 499 1.84 -6.78 -7.46
CA TYR A 499 2.30 -5.58 -6.77
C TYR A 499 1.31 -4.42 -6.88
N GLN A 500 0.71 -4.21 -8.05
CA GLN A 500 -0.29 -3.16 -8.27
C GLN A 500 -1.53 -3.36 -7.37
N GLY A 501 -2.03 -4.60 -7.25
CA GLY A 501 -3.18 -4.92 -6.39
C GLY A 501 -2.92 -4.83 -4.89
N GLN A 502 -1.68 -4.58 -4.48
CA GLN A 502 -1.30 -4.23 -3.10
C GLN A 502 -1.10 -2.72 -2.92
N GLY A 503 -1.28 -1.93 -3.97
CA GLY A 503 -0.93 -0.51 -4.00
C GLY A 503 0.58 -0.25 -4.13
N LEU A 504 1.40 -1.27 -4.41
CA LEU A 504 2.87 -1.16 -4.54
C LEU A 504 3.26 -0.83 -5.99
N TYR A 505 2.80 0.31 -6.49
CA TYR A 505 2.97 0.70 -7.90
C TYR A 505 4.44 0.77 -8.34
N GLU A 506 5.34 1.21 -7.46
CA GLU A 506 6.79 1.28 -7.74
C GLU A 506 7.42 -0.09 -7.96
N LEU A 507 6.90 -1.13 -7.29
CA LEU A 507 7.34 -2.51 -7.51
C LEU A 507 6.67 -3.12 -8.74
N ALA A 508 5.50 -2.62 -9.15
CA ALA A 508 4.78 -3.09 -10.33
C ALA A 508 5.37 -2.57 -11.64
N GLU A 509 5.79 -1.29 -11.68
CA GLU A 509 6.28 -0.63 -12.89
C GLU A 509 7.43 -1.38 -13.60
N PRO A 510 8.50 -1.83 -12.91
CA PRO A 510 9.61 -2.51 -13.56
C PRO A 510 9.17 -3.77 -14.30
N TRP A 511 8.15 -4.49 -13.81
CA TRP A 511 7.65 -5.69 -14.46
C TRP A 511 6.90 -5.39 -15.75
N TYR A 512 6.05 -4.36 -15.76
CA TYR A 512 5.35 -3.93 -16.96
C TYR A 512 6.31 -3.35 -18.01
N GLN A 513 7.33 -2.59 -17.57
CA GLN A 513 8.37 -2.08 -18.45
C GLN A 513 9.20 -3.21 -19.08
N GLN A 514 9.65 -4.17 -18.26
CA GLN A 514 10.36 -5.34 -18.76
C GLN A 514 9.50 -6.17 -19.72
N CYS A 515 8.18 -6.29 -19.47
CA CYS A 515 7.25 -6.94 -20.39
C CYS A 515 7.23 -6.25 -21.76
N LEU A 516 7.18 -4.91 -21.77
CA LEU A 516 7.19 -4.12 -22.99
C LEU A 516 8.49 -4.28 -23.76
N ASP A 517 9.63 -4.14 -23.10
CA ASP A 517 10.95 -4.27 -23.72
C ASP A 517 11.15 -5.68 -24.28
N MET A 518 10.75 -6.68 -23.51
CA MET A 518 10.77 -8.09 -23.89
C MET A 518 9.93 -8.36 -25.14
N THR A 519 8.68 -7.90 -25.15
CA THR A 519 7.76 -8.13 -26.28
C THR A 519 8.23 -7.44 -27.56
N ARG A 520 8.75 -6.21 -27.45
CA ARG A 520 9.36 -5.49 -28.59
C ARG A 520 10.57 -6.23 -29.16
N ASN A 521 11.45 -6.73 -28.30
CA ASN A 521 12.65 -7.45 -28.72
C ASN A 521 12.32 -8.80 -29.37
N ARG A 522 11.31 -9.51 -28.87
CA ARG A 522 10.97 -10.88 -29.32
C ARG A 522 10.07 -10.90 -30.55
N PHE A 523 9.10 -9.98 -30.64
CA PHE A 523 8.07 -10.00 -31.69
C PHE A 523 8.17 -8.82 -32.68
N GLY A 524 9.09 -7.88 -32.44
CA GLY A 524 9.15 -6.63 -33.19
C GLY A 524 8.15 -5.59 -32.70
N LEU A 525 8.06 -4.46 -33.41
CA LEU A 525 7.23 -3.32 -32.98
C LEU A 525 5.74 -3.51 -33.29
N GLU A 526 5.39 -4.34 -34.28
CA GLU A 526 4.01 -4.52 -34.76
C GLU A 526 3.46 -5.90 -34.36
N HIS A 527 3.13 -6.07 -33.07
CA HIS A 527 2.59 -7.33 -32.57
C HIS A 527 1.57 -7.11 -31.44
N LEU A 528 0.51 -7.93 -31.39
CA LEU A 528 -0.60 -7.73 -30.45
C LEU A 528 -0.17 -7.75 -28.98
N THR A 529 0.81 -8.58 -28.62
CA THR A 529 1.34 -8.62 -27.24
C THR A 529 2.09 -7.33 -26.86
N VAL A 530 2.69 -6.63 -27.82
CA VAL A 530 3.29 -5.30 -27.60
C VAL A 530 2.19 -4.29 -27.30
N ALA A 531 1.10 -4.28 -28.08
CA ALA A 531 -0.05 -3.43 -27.80
C ALA A 531 -0.63 -3.68 -26.40
N THR A 532 -0.72 -4.94 -25.96
CA THR A 532 -1.19 -5.28 -24.61
C THR A 532 -0.23 -4.82 -23.52
N SER A 533 1.09 -4.97 -23.70
CA SER A 533 2.09 -4.46 -22.76
C SER A 533 2.05 -2.92 -22.65
N LEU A 534 1.90 -2.22 -23.79
CA LEU A 534 1.71 -0.76 -23.83
C LEU A 534 0.47 -0.33 -23.05
N ASN A 535 -0.66 -1.00 -23.27
CA ASN A 535 -1.93 -0.70 -22.60
C ASN A 535 -1.85 -0.94 -21.07
N ASN A 536 -1.17 -2.01 -20.65
CA ASN A 536 -1.00 -2.33 -19.23
C ASN A 536 -0.10 -1.32 -18.51
N LEU A 537 1.01 -0.93 -19.14
CA LEU A 537 1.91 0.10 -18.61
C LEU A 537 1.20 1.46 -18.53
N ALA A 538 0.49 1.84 -19.58
CA ALA A 538 -0.32 3.07 -19.57
C ALA A 538 -1.44 3.01 -18.53
N SER A 539 -2.05 1.85 -18.32
CA SER A 539 -3.05 1.66 -17.27
C SER A 539 -2.44 1.79 -15.88
N LEU A 540 -1.22 1.31 -15.65
CA LEU A 540 -0.52 1.50 -14.38
C LEU A 540 -0.31 2.99 -14.12
N TYR A 541 0.14 3.73 -15.13
CA TYR A 541 0.30 5.18 -15.04
C TYR A 541 -1.04 5.87 -14.77
N LEU A 542 -2.10 5.51 -15.49
CA LEU A 542 -3.45 6.01 -15.22
C LEU A 542 -3.97 5.62 -13.83
N SER A 543 -3.64 4.46 -13.27
CA SER A 543 -4.10 4.01 -11.94
C SER A 543 -3.31 4.65 -10.81
N GLY A 544 -1.99 4.78 -10.95
CA GLY A 544 -1.17 5.59 -10.05
C GLY A 544 -1.63 7.05 -10.07
N LEU A 545 -1.92 7.58 -11.27
CA LEU A 545 -2.56 8.88 -11.45
C LEU A 545 -3.99 8.90 -10.92
N ALA A 546 -4.78 7.82 -10.97
CA ALA A 546 -6.18 7.78 -10.51
C ALA A 546 -6.28 7.77 -8.99
N GLN A 547 -5.32 7.17 -8.29
CA GLN A 547 -5.23 7.25 -6.83
C GLN A 547 -4.83 8.66 -6.39
N ILE A 548 -3.86 9.24 -7.11
CA ILE A 548 -3.53 10.65 -7.03
C ILE A 548 -4.75 11.53 -7.42
N HIS A 549 -5.56 11.15 -8.41
CA HIS A 549 -6.71 11.90 -8.92
C HIS A 549 -8.02 11.68 -8.16
N LEU A 550 -8.21 10.60 -7.39
CA LEU A 550 -9.40 10.42 -6.54
C LEU A 550 -9.24 11.23 -5.25
N GLU A 551 -8.01 11.34 -4.74
CA GLU A 551 -7.69 12.29 -3.69
C GLU A 551 -7.70 13.73 -4.22
N ASN A 552 -7.32 13.96 -5.49
CA ASN A 552 -7.50 15.24 -6.17
C ASN A 552 -8.91 15.46 -6.78
N ALA A 553 -9.82 14.49 -6.76
CA ALA A 553 -11.21 14.66 -7.21
C ALA A 553 -12.04 15.49 -6.20
N ILE A 554 -11.47 15.67 -5.00
CA ILE A 554 -11.93 16.59 -3.97
C ILE A 554 -11.48 18.03 -4.28
N CYS A 555 -10.48 18.21 -5.17
CA CYS A 555 -9.98 19.49 -5.68
C CYS A 555 -10.03 19.54 -7.22
N ARG A 556 -11.19 19.30 -7.85
CA ARG A 556 -11.39 19.67 -9.26
C ARG A 556 -11.39 21.19 -9.44
N SER A 557 -10.20 21.75 -9.48
CA SER A 557 -9.47 22.11 -10.70
C SER A 557 -7.98 22.13 -10.29
N GLU A 558 -6.94 21.70 -11.01
CA GLU A 558 -6.63 20.96 -12.22
C GLU A 558 -5.06 20.98 -12.29
N TRP A 559 -4.42 20.55 -13.38
CA TRP A 559 -3.17 19.78 -13.35
C TRP A 559 -2.12 20.06 -14.45
N HIS A 560 -0.82 19.84 -14.09
CA HIS A 560 0.48 19.52 -14.80
C HIS A 560 1.55 20.60 -15.30
N SER A 561 2.70 20.95 -14.62
CA SER A 561 4.20 20.64 -14.55
C SER A 561 5.18 21.19 -15.65
N PRO A 562 6.58 21.19 -15.62
CA PRO A 562 7.60 20.46 -14.77
C PRO A 562 9.05 21.06 -14.39
N SER A 563 9.65 20.61 -13.23
CA SER A 563 11.07 20.15 -12.83
C SER A 563 12.35 21.04 -12.54
N VAL A 564 13.34 20.77 -11.59
CA VAL A 564 14.19 19.54 -11.34
C VAL A 564 14.83 19.24 -9.89
N ASN A 565 14.77 18.01 -9.28
CA ASN A 565 15.86 17.16 -8.65
C ASN A 565 15.65 15.59 -8.75
N ILE A 566 16.66 14.81 -9.21
CA ILE A 566 16.65 13.61 -10.15
C ILE A 566 15.94 12.27 -9.77
N ALA A 567 15.61 11.94 -8.51
CA ALA A 567 14.89 10.69 -8.17
C ALA A 567 13.40 10.92 -7.83
N SER A 568 13.12 11.94 -7.03
CA SER A 568 11.78 12.55 -6.90
C SER A 568 11.36 13.31 -8.17
N LEU A 569 12.34 13.65 -9.02
CA LEU A 569 12.12 14.07 -10.39
C LEU A 569 11.40 13.10 -11.25
N ARG A 570 11.69 11.82 -11.02
CA ARG A 570 11.20 10.77 -11.88
C ARG A 570 9.69 10.78 -11.73
N GLN A 571 9.15 10.76 -10.52
CA GLN A 571 7.70 10.79 -10.23
C GLN A 571 6.95 12.02 -10.76
N SER A 572 7.54 13.23 -10.74
CA SER A 572 6.85 14.48 -11.14
C SER A 572 7.06 14.88 -12.61
N TYR A 573 8.24 14.57 -13.22
CA TYR A 573 8.32 14.52 -14.69
C TYR A 573 7.48 13.37 -15.23
N LEU A 574 7.27 12.30 -14.46
CA LEU A 574 6.37 11.22 -14.80
C LEU A 574 4.91 11.66 -14.70
N SER A 575 4.40 12.54 -13.83
CA SER A 575 2.95 12.83 -13.89
C SER A 575 2.51 13.53 -15.20
N GLN A 576 3.27 14.52 -15.67
CA GLN A 576 3.09 15.13 -17.00
C GLN A 576 3.63 14.31 -18.15
N GLY A 577 4.82 13.75 -17.96
CA GLY A 577 5.52 12.93 -18.93
C GLY A 577 4.80 11.62 -19.15
N GLN A 578 4.11 11.05 -18.15
CA GLN A 578 3.19 9.92 -18.20
C GLN A 578 1.83 10.31 -18.72
N HIS A 579 1.33 11.55 -18.62
CA HIS A 579 0.14 11.89 -19.40
C HIS A 579 0.47 11.87 -20.89
N ILE A 580 1.58 12.49 -21.30
CA ILE A 580 2.04 12.50 -22.70
C ILE A 580 2.52 11.10 -23.13
N GLU A 581 3.21 10.38 -22.26
CA GLU A 581 3.71 9.03 -22.50
C GLU A 581 2.56 8.04 -22.45
N ALA A 582 1.66 8.06 -21.47
CA ALA A 582 0.45 7.23 -21.50
C ALA A 582 -0.44 7.56 -22.70
N GLU A 583 -0.59 8.83 -23.09
CA GLU A 583 -1.30 9.18 -24.33
C GLU A 583 -0.61 8.53 -25.54
N SER A 584 0.71 8.70 -25.65
CA SER A 584 1.52 8.12 -26.72
C SER A 584 1.44 6.59 -26.72
N LEU A 585 1.54 5.94 -25.57
CA LEU A 585 1.46 4.49 -25.39
C LEU A 585 0.05 3.99 -25.75
N LEU A 586 -1.01 4.70 -25.34
CA LEU A 586 -2.41 4.36 -25.63
C LEU A 586 -2.75 4.56 -27.11
N LEU A 587 -2.30 5.65 -27.73
CA LEU A 587 -2.46 5.89 -29.16
C LEU A 587 -1.70 4.84 -29.98
N GLN A 588 -0.47 4.50 -29.60
CA GLN A 588 0.30 3.42 -30.23
C GLN A 588 -0.42 2.06 -30.08
N ALA A 589 -0.89 1.73 -28.88
CA ALA A 589 -1.63 0.49 -28.64
C ALA A 589 -2.94 0.43 -29.43
N LEU A 590 -3.68 1.54 -29.48
CA LEU A 590 -4.95 1.65 -30.21
C LEU A 590 -4.75 1.46 -31.71
N GLU A 591 -3.79 2.18 -32.30
CA GLU A 591 -3.49 2.09 -33.73
C GLU A 591 -3.04 0.68 -34.10
N MET A 592 -2.16 0.08 -33.29
CA MET A 592 -1.69 -1.28 -33.51
C MET A 592 -2.83 -2.31 -33.42
N ARG A 593 -3.72 -2.18 -32.43
CA ARG A 593 -4.89 -3.07 -32.31
C ARG A 593 -5.85 -2.89 -33.49
N LYS A 594 -6.11 -1.66 -33.93
CA LYS A 594 -6.94 -1.38 -35.12
C LYS A 594 -6.35 -2.00 -36.39
N GLN A 595 -5.04 -1.93 -36.58
CA GLN A 595 -4.36 -2.51 -37.74
C GLN A 595 -4.35 -4.04 -37.73
N LEU A 596 -4.11 -4.66 -36.57
CA LEU A 596 -3.93 -6.11 -36.46
C LEU A 596 -5.25 -6.88 -36.28
N LEU A 597 -6.21 -6.33 -35.52
CA LEU A 597 -7.47 -6.99 -35.16
C LEU A 597 -8.67 -6.45 -35.94
N GLY A 598 -8.50 -5.35 -36.67
CA GLY A 598 -9.60 -4.57 -37.24
C GLY A 598 -10.22 -3.61 -36.21
N THR A 599 -11.26 -2.89 -36.64
CA THR A 599 -11.90 -1.85 -35.82
C THR A 599 -12.89 -2.39 -34.80
N GLU A 600 -13.41 -3.61 -34.98
CA GLU A 600 -14.43 -4.23 -34.11
C GLU A 600 -13.83 -5.38 -33.28
N HIS A 601 -13.19 -5.04 -32.15
CA HIS A 601 -12.63 -6.03 -31.23
C HIS A 601 -12.64 -5.54 -29.77
N PRO A 602 -12.88 -6.40 -28.75
CA PRO A 602 -12.91 -5.97 -27.34
C PRO A 602 -11.65 -5.25 -26.87
N ASP A 603 -10.47 -5.66 -27.34
CA ASP A 603 -9.21 -4.99 -27.03
C ASP A 603 -9.11 -3.56 -27.60
N VAL A 604 -9.73 -3.30 -28.75
CA VAL A 604 -9.84 -1.94 -29.30
C VAL A 604 -10.73 -1.10 -28.39
N ALA A 605 -11.87 -1.64 -27.95
CA ALA A 605 -12.73 -0.97 -26.96
C ALA A 605 -11.98 -0.66 -25.65
N THR A 606 -11.11 -1.56 -25.17
CA THR A 606 -10.28 -1.32 -23.99
C THR A 606 -9.29 -0.17 -24.18
N SER A 607 -8.63 -0.09 -25.34
CA SER A 607 -7.74 1.05 -25.64
C SER A 607 -8.52 2.37 -25.78
N LEU A 608 -9.69 2.35 -26.43
CA LEU A 608 -10.57 3.52 -26.55
C LEU A 608 -11.02 4.03 -25.17
N ASN A 609 -11.44 3.12 -24.29
CA ASN A 609 -11.87 3.45 -22.93
C ASN A 609 -10.75 4.10 -22.10
N ASN A 610 -9.54 3.54 -22.15
CA ASN A 610 -8.40 4.09 -21.41
C ASN A 610 -7.95 5.45 -21.96
N LEU A 611 -7.96 5.63 -23.29
CA LEU A 611 -7.67 6.93 -23.91
C LEU A 611 -8.71 7.98 -23.56
N ALA A 612 -9.99 7.60 -23.51
CA ALA A 612 -11.06 8.51 -23.13
C ALA A 612 -10.98 8.94 -21.67
N GLU A 613 -10.59 8.04 -20.75
CA GLU A 613 -10.33 8.41 -19.36
C GLU A 613 -9.17 9.41 -19.24
N LEU A 614 -8.11 9.24 -20.02
CA LEU A 614 -7.01 10.20 -20.08
C LEU A 614 -7.51 11.59 -20.54
N TYR A 615 -8.26 11.66 -21.64
CA TYR A 615 -8.84 12.91 -22.13
C TYR A 615 -9.82 13.54 -21.14
N ARG A 616 -10.62 12.73 -20.43
CA ARG A 616 -11.48 13.21 -19.35
C ARG A 616 -10.67 13.84 -18.22
N CYS A 617 -9.55 13.25 -17.82
CA CYS A 617 -8.66 13.80 -16.79
C CYS A 617 -7.99 15.11 -17.24
N GLN A 618 -7.77 15.30 -18.54
CA GLN A 618 -7.22 16.53 -19.14
C GLN A 618 -8.28 17.62 -19.43
N GLY A 619 -9.55 17.39 -19.05
CA GLY A 619 -10.64 18.34 -19.35
C GLY A 619 -11.12 18.33 -20.82
N GLN A 620 -10.57 17.45 -21.67
CA GLN A 620 -10.90 17.29 -23.09
C GLN A 620 -12.17 16.44 -23.26
N TYR A 621 -13.31 16.97 -22.79
CA TYR A 621 -14.56 16.22 -22.72
C TYR A 621 -15.19 15.93 -24.09
N LYS A 622 -14.93 16.76 -25.11
CA LYS A 622 -15.48 16.57 -26.47
C LYS A 622 -14.80 15.42 -27.20
N GLU A 623 -13.55 15.18 -26.87
CA GLU A 623 -12.69 14.11 -27.39
C GLU A 623 -12.98 12.80 -26.66
N ALA A 624 -13.22 12.83 -25.34
CA ALA A 624 -13.50 11.66 -24.52
C ALA A 624 -14.87 10.99 -24.82
N GLU A 625 -15.92 11.79 -25.01
CA GLU A 625 -17.30 11.27 -25.20
C GLU A 625 -17.47 10.28 -26.36
N PRO A 626 -17.06 10.59 -27.61
CA PRO A 626 -17.24 9.66 -28.72
C PRO A 626 -16.48 8.35 -28.49
N LEU A 627 -15.30 8.40 -27.85
CA LEU A 627 -14.49 7.22 -27.57
C LEU A 627 -15.16 6.28 -26.55
N LEU A 628 -15.75 6.82 -25.46
CA LEU A 628 -16.49 6.00 -24.49
C LEU A 628 -17.76 5.42 -25.08
N LEU A 629 -18.48 6.16 -25.92
CA LEU A 629 -19.67 5.66 -26.60
C LEU A 629 -19.32 4.55 -27.61
N GLU A 630 -18.27 4.73 -28.40
CA GLU A 630 -17.76 3.71 -29.33
C GLU A 630 -17.34 2.45 -28.57
N ALA A 631 -16.57 2.59 -27.48
CA ALA A 631 -16.13 1.45 -26.67
C ALA A 631 -17.31 0.70 -26.02
N LEU A 632 -18.29 1.42 -25.47
CA LEU A 632 -19.47 0.83 -24.84
C LEU A 632 -20.34 0.07 -25.86
N GLU A 633 -20.62 0.68 -27.01
CA GLU A 633 -21.43 0.04 -28.06
C GLU A 633 -20.73 -1.20 -28.60
N MET A 634 -19.42 -1.12 -28.85
CA MET A 634 -18.61 -2.25 -29.29
C MET A 634 -18.65 -3.40 -28.26
N ARG A 635 -18.48 -3.10 -26.96
CA ARG A 635 -18.58 -4.13 -25.90
C ARG A 635 -19.97 -4.73 -25.81
N LYS A 636 -21.05 -3.95 -25.99
CA LYS A 636 -22.43 -4.46 -26.01
C LYS A 636 -22.72 -5.37 -27.20
N GLN A 637 -22.07 -5.14 -28.34
CA GLN A 637 -22.25 -5.96 -29.55
C GLN A 637 -21.41 -7.24 -29.52
N LEU A 638 -20.19 -7.17 -28.97
CA LEU A 638 -19.22 -8.26 -29.02
C LEU A 638 -19.24 -9.18 -27.80
N LEU A 639 -19.77 -8.72 -26.66
CA LEU A 639 -19.79 -9.47 -25.40
C LEU A 639 -21.23 -9.80 -24.99
N ASP A 640 -21.43 -11.01 -24.46
CA ASP A 640 -22.73 -11.40 -23.90
C ASP A 640 -23.05 -10.56 -22.66
N SER A 641 -24.19 -9.87 -22.66
CA SER A 641 -24.65 -9.11 -21.50
C SER A 641 -25.35 -10.03 -20.50
N PRO A 642 -25.02 -9.96 -19.18
CA PRO A 642 -24.12 -9.02 -18.52
C PRO A 642 -22.61 -9.40 -18.62
N HIS A 643 -21.72 -8.40 -18.71
CA HIS A 643 -20.25 -8.58 -18.73
C HIS A 643 -19.51 -7.49 -17.90
N PRO A 644 -18.43 -7.81 -17.16
CA PRO A 644 -17.70 -6.83 -16.33
C PRO A 644 -17.21 -5.60 -17.11
N ASP A 645 -16.64 -5.79 -18.29
CA ASP A 645 -16.17 -4.67 -19.14
C ASP A 645 -17.29 -3.69 -19.55
N ILE A 646 -18.53 -4.17 -19.66
CA ILE A 646 -19.69 -3.30 -19.92
C ILE A 646 -19.95 -2.44 -18.69
N ALA A 647 -19.92 -3.01 -17.49
CA ALA A 647 -20.06 -2.26 -16.24
C ALA A 647 -18.97 -1.19 -16.06
N THR A 648 -17.71 -1.51 -16.37
CA THR A 648 -16.60 -0.53 -16.36
C THR A 648 -16.86 0.61 -17.34
N SER A 649 -17.31 0.31 -18.56
CA SER A 649 -17.63 1.33 -19.57
C SER A 649 -18.77 2.26 -19.13
N LEU A 650 -19.79 1.68 -18.48
CA LEU A 650 -20.93 2.44 -17.95
C LEU A 650 -20.49 3.38 -16.82
N ASN A 651 -19.64 2.92 -15.89
CA ASN A 651 -19.09 3.76 -14.83
C ASN A 651 -18.27 4.93 -15.39
N ASN A 652 -17.39 4.66 -16.36
CA ASN A 652 -16.55 5.68 -17.00
C ASN A 652 -17.38 6.72 -17.76
N LEU A 653 -18.40 6.28 -18.50
CA LEU A 653 -19.35 7.18 -19.17
C LEU A 653 -20.18 8.00 -18.16
N GLY A 654 -20.56 7.39 -17.03
CA GLY A 654 -21.18 8.08 -15.90
C GLY A 654 -20.29 9.21 -15.37
N GLU A 655 -19.01 8.93 -15.13
CA GLU A 655 -18.03 9.94 -14.68
C GLU A 655 -17.84 11.07 -15.69
N LEU A 656 -17.78 10.75 -16.98
CA LEU A 656 -17.71 11.79 -18.02
C LEU A 656 -18.94 12.70 -17.99
N TYR A 657 -20.14 12.13 -17.98
CA TYR A 657 -21.37 12.93 -17.93
C TYR A 657 -21.52 13.72 -16.64
N ARG A 658 -21.07 13.19 -15.50
CA ARG A 658 -20.98 13.96 -14.26
C ARG A 658 -20.04 15.15 -14.41
N SER A 659 -18.87 14.95 -15.02
CA SER A 659 -17.87 15.98 -15.27
C SER A 659 -18.36 17.08 -16.23
N GLN A 660 -19.25 16.73 -17.17
CA GLN A 660 -19.92 17.67 -18.07
C GLN A 660 -21.20 18.29 -17.46
N GLY A 661 -21.54 18.01 -16.20
CA GLY A 661 -22.78 18.50 -15.56
C GLY A 661 -24.09 17.86 -16.08
N ARG A 662 -24.00 16.79 -16.87
CA ARG A 662 -25.13 16.05 -17.47
C ARG A 662 -25.68 14.99 -16.53
N TYR A 663 -26.06 15.40 -15.33
CA TYR A 663 -26.33 14.48 -14.23
C TYR A 663 -27.49 13.49 -14.46
N LYS A 664 -28.54 13.91 -15.18
CA LYS A 664 -29.69 13.04 -15.51
C LYS A 664 -29.30 11.83 -16.36
N GLN A 665 -28.21 11.94 -17.12
CA GLN A 665 -27.68 10.85 -17.93
C GLN A 665 -26.65 10.02 -17.16
N ALA A 666 -25.95 10.61 -16.18
CA ALA A 666 -24.96 9.91 -15.36
C ALA A 666 -25.60 8.93 -14.35
N GLU A 667 -26.65 9.34 -13.63
CA GLU A 667 -27.31 8.52 -12.59
C GLU A 667 -27.70 7.09 -13.05
N PRO A 668 -28.42 6.89 -14.17
CA PRO A 668 -28.80 5.55 -14.60
C PRO A 668 -27.58 4.68 -14.97
N LEU A 669 -26.50 5.27 -15.46
CA LEU A 669 -25.29 4.53 -15.85
C LEU A 669 -24.58 3.95 -14.61
N TYR A 670 -24.42 4.75 -13.54
CA TYR A 670 -23.84 4.25 -12.29
C TYR A 670 -24.70 3.17 -11.64
N GLN A 671 -26.03 3.34 -11.66
CA GLN A 671 -26.96 2.33 -11.11
C GLN A 671 -26.90 1.02 -11.90
N GLU A 672 -26.91 1.09 -13.23
CA GLU A 672 -26.79 -0.07 -14.12
C GLU A 672 -25.45 -0.78 -13.91
N ALA A 673 -24.35 -0.02 -13.82
CA ALA A 673 -23.01 -0.58 -13.57
C ALA A 673 -22.93 -1.29 -12.21
N LEU A 674 -23.47 -0.69 -11.14
CA LEU A 674 -23.48 -1.30 -9.80
C LEU A 674 -24.32 -2.57 -9.76
N GLU A 675 -25.52 -2.56 -10.35
CA GLU A 675 -26.41 -3.73 -10.41
C GLU A 675 -25.78 -4.87 -11.22
N MET A 676 -25.16 -4.53 -12.36
CA MET A 676 -24.46 -5.49 -13.21
C MET A 676 -23.28 -6.13 -12.47
N THR A 677 -22.43 -5.34 -11.81
CA THR A 677 -21.29 -5.84 -11.02
C THR A 677 -21.75 -6.73 -9.87
N LYS A 678 -22.78 -6.33 -9.11
CA LYS A 678 -23.37 -7.13 -8.02
C LYS A 678 -23.92 -8.48 -8.53
N ARG A 679 -24.55 -8.50 -9.71
CA ARG A 679 -25.10 -9.72 -10.31
C ARG A 679 -24.02 -10.68 -10.83
N LEU A 680 -22.94 -10.15 -11.40
CA LEU A 680 -21.90 -10.94 -12.06
C LEU A 680 -20.88 -11.53 -11.08
N LEU A 681 -20.37 -10.69 -10.18
CA LEU A 681 -19.20 -11.01 -9.37
C LEU A 681 -19.57 -11.43 -7.93
N GLY A 682 -20.85 -11.28 -7.58
CA GLY A 682 -21.36 -11.52 -6.23
C GLY A 682 -21.11 -10.34 -5.29
N ALA A 683 -21.81 -10.31 -4.17
CA ALA A 683 -21.90 -9.14 -3.28
C ALA A 683 -20.58 -8.74 -2.57
N GLU A 684 -19.54 -9.58 -2.63
CA GLU A 684 -18.26 -9.40 -1.92
C GLU A 684 -17.08 -9.16 -2.87
N HIS A 685 -17.35 -8.79 -4.13
CA HIS A 685 -16.26 -8.52 -5.09
C HIS A 685 -15.70 -7.09 -4.94
N PRO A 686 -14.37 -6.90 -4.94
CA PRO A 686 -13.73 -5.59 -4.81
C PRO A 686 -14.25 -4.51 -5.78
N ASP A 687 -14.52 -4.85 -7.04
CA ASP A 687 -15.03 -3.90 -8.05
C ASP A 687 -16.39 -3.25 -7.68
N ILE A 688 -17.13 -3.82 -6.72
CA ILE A 688 -18.34 -3.18 -6.16
C ILE A 688 -17.97 -1.91 -5.41
N VAL A 689 -16.85 -1.89 -4.69
CA VAL A 689 -16.37 -0.73 -3.93
C VAL A 689 -16.21 0.48 -4.84
N THR A 690 -15.56 0.32 -5.99
CA THR A 690 -15.37 1.40 -6.97
C THR A 690 -16.71 1.97 -7.45
N SER A 691 -17.68 1.10 -7.72
CA SER A 691 -19.02 1.51 -8.16
C SER A 691 -19.81 2.22 -7.04
N LEU A 692 -19.68 1.76 -5.79
CA LEU A 692 -20.29 2.39 -4.61
C LEU A 692 -19.70 3.77 -4.36
N ASN A 693 -18.37 3.91 -4.38
CA ASN A 693 -17.68 5.18 -4.17
C ASN A 693 -18.07 6.21 -5.24
N ASN A 694 -18.09 5.82 -6.53
CA ASN A 694 -18.49 6.72 -7.62
C ASN A 694 -19.96 7.17 -7.50
N LEU A 695 -20.87 6.26 -7.14
CA LEU A 695 -22.27 6.59 -6.95
C LEU A 695 -22.50 7.46 -5.71
N ALA A 696 -21.75 7.23 -4.63
CA ALA A 696 -21.80 8.04 -3.42
C ALA A 696 -21.34 9.48 -3.70
N GLU A 697 -20.20 9.64 -4.38
CA GLU A 697 -19.69 10.93 -4.82
C GLU A 697 -20.68 11.64 -5.75
N PHE A 698 -21.28 10.92 -6.70
CA PHE A 698 -22.34 11.47 -7.54
C PHE A 698 -23.51 12.03 -6.74
N TYR A 699 -23.99 11.31 -5.71
CA TYR A 699 -25.05 11.81 -4.84
C TYR A 699 -24.62 12.97 -3.94
N ARG A 700 -23.36 12.99 -3.47
CA ARG A 700 -22.79 14.12 -2.74
C ARG A 700 -22.80 15.39 -3.57
N TYR A 701 -22.32 15.32 -4.82
CA TYR A 701 -22.35 16.45 -5.78
C TYR A 701 -23.78 16.92 -6.12
N GLN A 702 -24.78 16.07 -5.95
CA GLN A 702 -26.19 16.41 -6.11
C GLN A 702 -26.85 16.96 -4.85
N GLY A 703 -26.10 17.13 -3.75
CA GLY A 703 -26.66 17.48 -2.45
C GLY A 703 -27.60 16.41 -1.87
N ARG A 704 -27.59 15.19 -2.42
CA ARG A 704 -28.41 14.03 -2.00
C ARG A 704 -27.70 13.25 -0.90
N TYR A 705 -27.28 13.94 0.17
CA TYR A 705 -26.39 13.39 1.20
C TYR A 705 -26.93 12.13 1.89
N LYS A 706 -28.24 12.06 2.16
CA LYS A 706 -28.92 10.88 2.74
C LYS A 706 -28.78 9.59 1.93
N GLN A 707 -28.50 9.70 0.63
CA GLN A 707 -28.25 8.55 -0.24
C GLN A 707 -26.76 8.27 -0.44
N ALA A 708 -25.90 9.29 -0.34
CA ALA A 708 -24.46 9.16 -0.44
C ALA A 708 -23.88 8.43 0.79
N GLU A 709 -24.30 8.82 2.00
CA GLU A 709 -23.74 8.33 3.27
C GLU A 709 -23.75 6.79 3.41
N PRO A 710 -24.88 6.08 3.23
CA PRO A 710 -24.87 4.63 3.37
C PRO A 710 -23.96 3.93 2.35
N LEU A 711 -23.81 4.51 1.15
CA LEU A 711 -22.95 3.95 0.11
C LEU A 711 -21.46 4.14 0.43
N SER A 712 -21.08 5.33 0.94
CA SER A 712 -19.71 5.59 1.39
C SER A 712 -19.30 4.72 2.57
N ILE A 713 -20.22 4.49 3.53
CA ILE A 713 -19.98 3.58 4.66
C ILE A 713 -19.86 2.13 4.17
N GLU A 714 -20.77 1.66 3.31
CA GLU A 714 -20.71 0.30 2.72
C GLU A 714 -19.37 0.08 1.99
N ALA A 715 -18.92 1.06 1.20
CA ALA A 715 -17.66 1.00 0.48
C ALA A 715 -16.44 0.93 1.42
N LEU A 716 -16.40 1.78 2.46
CA LEU A 716 -15.30 1.79 3.44
C LEU A 716 -15.21 0.46 4.21
N GLU A 717 -16.34 -0.05 4.71
CA GLU A 717 -16.38 -1.32 5.44
C GLU A 717 -15.97 -2.52 4.57
N MET A 718 -16.45 -2.55 3.33
CA MET A 718 -16.10 -3.59 2.37
C MET A 718 -14.60 -3.54 2.01
N THR A 719 -14.04 -2.35 1.80
CA THR A 719 -12.60 -2.17 1.53
C THR A 719 -11.74 -2.68 2.69
N LYS A 720 -12.05 -2.25 3.93
CA LYS A 720 -11.34 -2.70 5.14
C LYS A 720 -11.42 -4.24 5.31
N ARG A 721 -12.55 -4.85 4.94
CA ARG A 721 -12.76 -6.31 5.03
C ARG A 721 -12.00 -7.10 3.96
N LEU A 722 -12.05 -6.67 2.70
CA LEU A 722 -11.52 -7.43 1.55
C LEU A 722 -10.02 -7.23 1.35
N LEU A 723 -9.56 -5.97 1.40
CA LEU A 723 -8.17 -5.59 1.12
C LEU A 723 -7.33 -5.49 2.39
N GLY A 724 -7.99 -5.29 3.54
CA GLY A 724 -7.36 -5.08 4.84
C GLY A 724 -7.40 -3.61 5.26
N ALA A 725 -7.18 -3.36 6.56
CA ALA A 725 -7.27 -2.03 7.13
C ALA A 725 -6.16 -1.07 6.65
N GLU A 726 -4.99 -1.60 6.27
CA GLU A 726 -3.81 -0.84 5.85
C GLU A 726 -3.67 -0.81 4.30
N HIS A 727 -4.75 -1.02 3.56
CA HIS A 727 -4.71 -0.91 2.09
C HIS A 727 -4.91 0.55 1.65
N PRO A 728 -4.19 1.07 0.65
CA PRO A 728 -4.32 2.46 0.23
C PRO A 728 -5.75 2.90 -0.18
N ASP A 729 -6.55 2.01 -0.78
CA ASP A 729 -7.98 2.29 -1.10
C ASP A 729 -8.84 2.64 0.13
N VAL A 730 -8.40 2.27 1.34
CA VAL A 730 -9.05 2.68 2.59
C VAL A 730 -8.89 4.19 2.80
N ILE A 731 -7.72 4.76 2.49
CA ILE A 731 -7.45 6.20 2.56
C ILE A 731 -8.43 6.95 1.66
N THR A 732 -8.55 6.50 0.41
CA THR A 732 -9.49 7.06 -0.57
C THR A 732 -10.93 7.06 -0.06
N SER A 733 -11.37 5.94 0.54
CA SER A 733 -12.73 5.83 1.08
C SER A 733 -12.95 6.69 2.33
N LEU A 734 -11.95 6.84 3.20
CA LEU A 734 -11.97 7.74 4.35
C LEU A 734 -12.08 9.20 3.92
N ASN A 735 -11.27 9.62 2.94
CA ASN A 735 -11.29 10.96 2.38
C ASN A 735 -12.65 11.29 1.75
N ASN A 736 -13.24 10.37 0.97
CA ASN A 736 -14.58 10.59 0.39
C ASN A 736 -15.66 10.75 1.47
N LEU A 737 -15.64 9.92 2.52
CA LEU A 737 -16.59 10.02 3.62
C LEU A 737 -16.38 11.30 4.45
N ALA A 738 -15.14 11.71 4.70
CA ALA A 738 -14.82 12.96 5.39
C ALA A 738 -15.38 14.16 4.61
N ASN A 739 -15.20 14.19 3.29
CA ASN A 739 -15.73 15.26 2.44
C ASN A 739 -17.26 15.29 2.37
N LEU A 740 -17.90 14.11 2.42
CA LEU A 740 -19.34 14.02 2.55
C LEU A 740 -19.81 14.66 3.87
N TYR A 741 -19.14 14.41 4.99
CA TYR A 741 -19.46 15.04 6.27
C TYR A 741 -19.15 16.54 6.29
N CYS A 742 -18.04 17.00 5.68
CA CYS A 742 -17.77 18.43 5.45
C CYS A 742 -18.92 19.10 4.69
N SER A 743 -19.39 18.48 3.60
CA SER A 743 -20.48 19.01 2.76
C SER A 743 -21.82 19.08 3.51
N GLN A 744 -21.97 18.31 4.59
CA GLN A 744 -23.11 18.31 5.51
C GLN A 744 -22.90 19.21 6.74
N GLY A 745 -21.78 19.92 6.85
CA GLY A 745 -21.41 20.73 8.03
C GLY A 745 -21.13 19.91 9.29
N GLN A 746 -21.00 18.59 9.17
CA GLN A 746 -20.71 17.63 10.25
C GLN A 746 -19.20 17.55 10.47
N TYR A 747 -18.61 18.67 10.91
CA TYR A 747 -17.16 18.80 10.99
C TYR A 747 -16.53 17.89 12.07
N LYS A 748 -17.26 17.59 13.15
CA LYS A 748 -16.79 16.72 14.24
C LYS A 748 -16.66 15.26 13.80
N GLU A 749 -17.45 14.84 12.82
CA GLU A 749 -17.42 13.53 12.20
C GLU A 749 -16.37 13.46 11.07
N ALA A 750 -16.16 14.57 10.34
CA ALA A 750 -15.19 14.66 9.25
C ALA A 750 -13.73 14.70 9.72
N GLU A 751 -13.45 15.40 10.83
CA GLU A 751 -12.10 15.58 11.37
C GLU A 751 -11.38 14.26 11.71
N PRO A 752 -11.94 13.33 12.51
CA PRO A 752 -11.25 12.09 12.84
C PRO A 752 -10.96 11.23 11.61
N LEU A 753 -11.84 11.26 10.59
CA LEU A 753 -11.63 10.53 9.34
C LEU A 753 -10.49 11.13 8.50
N SER A 754 -10.42 12.47 8.44
CA SER A 754 -9.34 13.18 7.73
C SER A 754 -7.99 12.97 8.41
N ILE A 755 -7.98 12.92 9.75
CA ILE A 755 -6.78 12.60 10.53
C ILE A 755 -6.39 11.13 10.33
N GLU A 756 -7.34 10.18 10.38
CA GLU A 756 -7.07 8.76 10.11
C GLU A 756 -6.48 8.57 8.71
N ALA A 757 -7.03 9.24 7.70
CA ALA A 757 -6.52 9.21 6.33
C ALA A 757 -5.11 9.79 6.22
N LEU A 758 -4.84 10.94 6.85
CA LEU A 758 -3.51 11.57 6.87
C LEU A 758 -2.48 10.68 7.59
N GLU A 759 -2.84 10.13 8.74
CA GLU A 759 -1.97 9.23 9.51
C GLU A 759 -1.69 7.94 8.73
N MET A 760 -2.70 7.38 8.06
CA MET A 760 -2.54 6.20 7.21
C MET A 760 -1.71 6.50 5.97
N THR A 761 -1.88 7.66 5.33
CA THR A 761 -1.06 8.09 4.19
C THR A 761 0.40 8.24 4.60
N LYS A 762 0.65 8.94 5.71
CA LYS A 762 1.98 9.07 6.31
C LYS A 762 2.57 7.70 6.56
N ARG A 763 1.80 6.80 7.17
CA ARG A 763 2.23 5.43 7.35
C ARG A 763 2.54 4.82 5.96
N LEU A 764 1.56 4.44 5.16
CA LEU A 764 1.77 3.58 4.00
C LEU A 764 2.80 4.08 2.97
N LEU A 765 2.94 5.40 2.81
CA LEU A 765 3.70 5.97 1.69
C LEU A 765 4.98 6.71 2.09
N GLY A 766 5.19 7.08 3.36
CA GLY A 766 6.26 8.02 3.70
C GLY A 766 5.71 9.40 4.13
N ALA A 767 6.39 10.09 5.05
CA ALA A 767 6.09 11.46 5.50
C ALA A 767 6.41 12.46 4.41
N GLU A 768 7.41 12.05 3.63
CA GLU A 768 7.97 12.73 2.48
C GLU A 768 7.31 12.26 1.19
N HIS A 769 6.10 11.68 1.26
CA HIS A 769 5.31 11.35 0.08
C HIS A 769 4.41 12.53 -0.32
N PRO A 770 4.28 12.87 -1.62
CA PRO A 770 3.41 13.95 -2.09
C PRO A 770 1.96 13.86 -1.60
N ASP A 771 1.40 12.65 -1.48
CA ASP A 771 0.03 12.44 -1.00
C ASP A 771 -0.18 12.89 0.45
N VAL A 772 0.88 13.00 1.25
CA VAL A 772 0.81 13.63 2.58
C VAL A 772 0.48 15.11 2.45
N ALA A 773 1.05 15.82 1.47
CA ALA A 773 0.73 17.21 1.21
C ALA A 773 -0.74 17.38 0.76
N THR A 774 -1.25 16.46 -0.05
CA THR A 774 -2.66 16.40 -0.44
C THR A 774 -3.57 16.21 0.77
N SER A 775 -3.25 15.25 1.64
CA SER A 775 -4.00 15.00 2.88
C SER A 775 -3.95 16.20 3.85
N LEU A 776 -2.81 16.89 3.95
CA LEU A 776 -2.66 18.12 4.73
C LEU A 776 -3.54 19.26 4.16
N ASN A 777 -3.59 19.41 2.83
CA ASN A 777 -4.47 20.36 2.16
C ASN A 777 -5.96 20.05 2.44
N ASN A 778 -6.36 18.79 2.40
CA ASN A 778 -7.73 18.36 2.69
C ASN A 778 -8.13 18.66 4.14
N LEU A 779 -7.25 18.35 5.09
CA LEU A 779 -7.46 18.68 6.51
C LEU A 779 -7.48 20.20 6.74
N ALA A 780 -6.63 20.96 6.04
CA ALA A 780 -6.63 22.41 6.12
C ALA A 780 -7.94 23.01 5.59
N ASN A 781 -8.49 22.48 4.50
CA ASN A 781 -9.78 22.91 3.96
C ASN A 781 -10.93 22.64 4.96
N LEU A 782 -10.89 21.52 5.68
CA LEU A 782 -11.81 21.27 6.80
C LEU A 782 -11.65 22.33 7.89
N TYR A 783 -10.44 22.65 8.32
CA TYR A 783 -10.20 23.69 9.34
C TYR A 783 -10.56 25.10 8.87
N CYS A 784 -10.35 25.43 7.60
CA CYS A 784 -10.88 26.64 6.97
C CYS A 784 -12.41 26.71 7.10
N SER A 785 -13.09 25.60 6.84
CA SER A 785 -14.56 25.50 6.93
C SER A 785 -15.07 25.59 8.38
N GLN A 786 -14.24 25.24 9.36
CA GLN A 786 -14.47 25.42 10.79
C GLN A 786 -14.02 26.80 11.31
N GLY A 787 -13.38 27.64 10.48
CA GLY A 787 -12.77 28.92 10.85
C GLY A 787 -11.55 28.85 11.75
N GLN A 788 -10.94 27.67 11.89
CA GLN A 788 -9.66 27.46 12.56
C GLN A 788 -8.52 27.84 11.62
N TYR A 789 -8.42 29.13 11.31
CA TYR A 789 -7.52 29.63 10.27
C TYR A 789 -6.05 29.51 10.63
N THR A 790 -5.69 29.56 11.91
CA THR A 790 -4.31 29.39 12.37
C THR A 790 -3.80 27.97 12.13
N GLU A 791 -4.63 26.99 12.43
CA GLU A 791 -4.38 25.57 12.19
C GLU A 791 -4.34 25.29 10.70
N ALA A 792 -5.30 25.82 9.93
CA ALA A 792 -5.33 25.69 8.48
C ALA A 792 -4.09 26.32 7.82
N GLU A 793 -3.66 27.51 8.25
CA GLU A 793 -2.47 28.19 7.72
C GLU A 793 -1.22 27.34 7.93
N SER A 794 -1.05 26.80 9.15
CA SER A 794 0.08 25.93 9.48
C SER A 794 0.13 24.70 8.57
N LEU A 795 -1.03 24.07 8.31
CA LEU A 795 -1.11 22.88 7.45
C LEU A 795 -0.88 23.22 5.97
N LEU A 796 -1.45 24.32 5.46
CA LEU A 796 -1.24 24.76 4.07
C LEU A 796 0.22 25.16 3.81
N LEU A 797 0.87 25.83 4.77
CA LEU A 797 2.29 26.16 4.65
C LEU A 797 3.16 24.90 4.65
N GLN A 798 2.87 23.92 5.53
CA GLN A 798 3.54 22.63 5.53
C GLN A 798 3.35 21.89 4.20
N ALA A 799 2.11 21.83 3.69
CA ALA A 799 1.80 21.21 2.40
C ALA A 799 2.52 21.91 1.25
N LEU A 800 2.55 23.25 1.23
CA LEU A 800 3.24 24.04 0.21
C LEU A 800 4.76 23.84 0.23
N GLU A 801 5.38 23.86 1.43
CA GLU A 801 6.81 23.62 1.59
C GLU A 801 7.20 22.21 1.16
N MET A 802 6.41 21.21 1.59
CA MET A 802 6.58 19.82 1.20
C MET A 802 6.46 19.63 -0.31
N THR A 803 5.41 20.18 -0.92
CA THR A 803 5.19 20.11 -2.37
C THR A 803 6.33 20.77 -3.15
N LYS A 804 6.76 21.98 -2.76
CA LYS A 804 7.90 22.68 -3.38
C LYS A 804 9.21 21.88 -3.24
N ARG A 805 9.45 21.25 -2.10
CA ARG A 805 10.66 20.46 -1.82
C ARG A 805 10.69 19.14 -2.59
N LEU A 806 9.56 18.43 -2.63
CA LEU A 806 9.46 17.08 -3.18
C LEU A 806 9.24 17.08 -4.70
N LEU A 807 8.27 17.87 -5.18
CA LEU A 807 7.85 17.89 -6.59
C LEU A 807 8.57 18.96 -7.42
N GLY A 808 9.21 19.92 -6.73
CA GLY A 808 9.84 21.09 -7.32
C GLY A 808 8.91 22.30 -7.34
N ALA A 809 9.50 23.50 -7.44
CA ALA A 809 8.75 24.76 -7.41
C ALA A 809 7.86 25.00 -8.65
N GLU A 810 8.05 24.22 -9.72
CA GLU A 810 7.36 24.32 -11.01
C GLU A 810 6.30 23.21 -11.18
N HIS A 811 5.77 22.69 -10.07
CA HIS A 811 4.70 21.69 -10.07
C HIS A 811 3.32 22.35 -9.86
N PRO A 812 2.25 21.92 -10.54
CA PRO A 812 0.88 22.46 -10.43
C PRO A 812 0.31 22.40 -9.04
N ASP A 813 0.63 21.34 -8.30
CA ASP A 813 0.19 21.19 -6.92
C ASP A 813 0.70 22.35 -6.05
N VAL A 814 1.81 22.99 -6.45
CA VAL A 814 2.26 24.25 -5.87
C VAL A 814 1.26 25.36 -6.17
N ALA A 815 0.81 25.53 -7.42
CA ALA A 815 -0.22 26.50 -7.78
C ALA A 815 -1.54 26.28 -7.03
N THR A 816 -1.97 25.02 -6.88
CA THR A 816 -3.15 24.64 -6.09
C THR A 816 -2.97 25.02 -4.61
N SER A 817 -1.82 24.69 -4.03
CA SER A 817 -1.50 25.03 -2.63
C SER A 817 -1.42 26.56 -2.42
N LEU A 818 -0.86 27.29 -3.39
CA LEU A 818 -0.82 28.76 -3.40
C LEU A 818 -2.23 29.36 -3.47
N ASN A 819 -3.10 28.84 -4.33
CA ASN A 819 -4.50 29.29 -4.44
C ASN A 819 -5.27 29.02 -3.13
N ASN A 820 -5.09 27.86 -2.50
CA ASN A 820 -5.72 27.54 -1.22
C ASN A 820 -5.22 28.46 -0.09
N LEU A 821 -3.91 28.69 -0.02
CA LEU A 821 -3.32 29.64 0.94
C LEU A 821 -3.79 31.08 0.69
N ALA A 822 -3.93 31.48 -0.58
CA ALA A 822 -4.45 32.79 -0.92
C ALA A 822 -5.92 32.96 -0.53
N ASN A 823 -6.75 31.93 -0.70
CA ASN A 823 -8.14 31.95 -0.26
C ASN A 823 -8.25 32.05 1.27
N LEU A 824 -7.36 31.40 2.01
CA LEU A 824 -7.24 31.56 3.45
C LEU A 824 -6.88 33.01 3.82
N TYR A 825 -5.85 33.60 3.19
CA TYR A 825 -5.47 34.99 3.41
C TYR A 825 -6.55 36.00 3.01
N CYS A 826 -7.32 35.73 1.95
CA CYS A 826 -8.52 36.50 1.64
C CYS A 826 -9.52 36.47 2.81
N SER A 827 -9.74 35.29 3.39
CA SER A 827 -10.66 35.09 4.52
C SER A 827 -10.19 35.79 5.80
N GLN A 828 -8.87 35.93 5.98
CA GLN A 828 -8.26 36.70 7.07
C GLN A 828 -8.15 38.22 6.80
N GLY A 829 -8.48 38.67 5.57
CA GLY A 829 -8.37 40.08 5.15
C GLY A 829 -6.94 40.54 4.81
N GLN A 830 -6.02 39.60 4.60
CA GLN A 830 -4.63 39.83 4.16
C GLN A 830 -4.56 39.86 2.63
N TYR A 831 -5.13 40.92 2.04
CA TYR A 831 -5.34 40.98 0.60
C TYR A 831 -4.06 41.14 -0.22
N THR A 832 -3.02 41.77 0.33
CA THR A 832 -1.73 41.97 -0.36
C THR A 832 -0.96 40.67 -0.53
N GLU A 833 -0.95 39.84 0.51
CA GLU A 833 -0.34 38.52 0.53
C GLU A 833 -1.11 37.57 -0.40
N ALA A 834 -2.44 37.57 -0.33
CA ALA A 834 -3.28 36.79 -1.23
C ALA A 834 -3.09 37.16 -2.71
N GLU A 835 -2.93 38.45 -3.03
CA GLU A 835 -2.71 38.91 -4.40
C GLU A 835 -1.42 38.33 -4.99
N SER A 836 -0.33 38.40 -4.22
CA SER A 836 0.97 37.88 -4.65
C SER A 836 0.89 36.38 -4.97
N LEU A 837 0.22 35.60 -4.10
CA LEU A 837 0.10 34.15 -4.27
C LEU A 837 -0.80 33.79 -5.46
N LEU A 838 -1.92 34.51 -5.67
CA LEU A 838 -2.82 34.26 -6.80
C LEU A 838 -2.20 34.62 -8.15
N LEU A 839 -1.40 35.69 -8.22
CA LEU A 839 -0.67 36.04 -9.44
C LEU A 839 0.42 35.01 -9.76
N GLU A 840 1.16 34.54 -8.75
CA GLU A 840 2.14 33.44 -8.89
C GLU A 840 1.44 32.16 -9.38
N ALA A 841 0.34 31.76 -8.75
CA ALA A 841 -0.45 30.60 -9.16
C ALA A 841 -0.98 30.74 -10.59
N LEU A 842 -1.52 31.91 -10.97
CA LEU A 842 -2.08 32.15 -12.30
C LEU A 842 -1.02 32.06 -13.40
N GLU A 843 0.15 32.66 -13.19
CA GLU A 843 1.26 32.61 -14.14
C GLU A 843 1.76 31.18 -14.30
N MET A 844 1.92 30.46 -13.18
CA MET A 844 2.33 29.06 -13.16
C MET A 844 1.35 28.16 -13.90
N THR A 845 0.06 28.19 -13.54
CA THR A 845 -0.99 27.38 -14.17
C THR A 845 -1.09 27.65 -15.68
N LYS A 846 -1.05 28.92 -16.12
CA LYS A 846 -1.08 29.24 -17.56
C LYS A 846 0.13 28.69 -18.32
N ARG A 847 1.32 28.73 -17.72
CA ARG A 847 2.56 28.26 -18.33
C ARG A 847 2.60 26.74 -18.45
N LEU A 848 2.18 26.05 -17.39
CA LEU A 848 2.32 24.61 -17.25
C LEU A 848 1.15 23.84 -17.90
N LEU A 849 -0.09 24.27 -17.64
CA LEU A 849 -1.32 23.57 -18.06
C LEU A 849 -1.91 24.11 -19.38
N GLY A 850 -1.44 25.28 -19.81
CA GLY A 850 -2.03 26.04 -20.91
C GLY A 850 -3.10 27.03 -20.46
N ALA A 851 -3.37 28.02 -21.30
CA ALA A 851 -4.26 29.14 -20.96
C ALA A 851 -5.76 28.80 -20.97
N GLU A 852 -6.15 27.68 -21.58
CA GLU A 852 -7.55 27.23 -21.69
C GLU A 852 -7.91 26.14 -20.69
N HIS A 853 -7.04 25.87 -19.71
CA HIS A 853 -7.30 24.87 -18.68
C HIS A 853 -8.39 25.38 -17.70
N PRO A 854 -9.46 24.62 -17.38
CA PRO A 854 -10.49 25.00 -16.39
C PRO A 854 -9.95 25.59 -15.08
N ASP A 855 -8.75 25.20 -14.67
CA ASP A 855 -8.01 25.71 -13.51
C ASP A 855 -7.68 27.19 -13.54
N VAL A 856 -7.36 27.67 -14.73
CA VAL A 856 -7.13 29.09 -14.98
C VAL A 856 -8.41 29.86 -14.65
N ALA A 857 -9.58 29.33 -14.98
CA ALA A 857 -10.86 29.96 -14.63
C ALA A 857 -11.10 30.01 -13.11
N THR A 858 -10.64 29.01 -12.36
CA THR A 858 -10.72 29.00 -10.89
C THR A 858 -9.87 30.09 -10.28
N ILE A 859 -8.59 30.19 -10.66
CA ILE A 859 -7.69 31.21 -10.14
C ILE A 859 -8.15 32.62 -10.55
N LEU A 860 -8.62 32.80 -11.79
CA LEU A 860 -9.19 34.07 -12.25
C LEU A 860 -10.39 34.50 -11.41
N ASN A 861 -11.27 33.57 -11.03
CA ASN A 861 -12.41 33.86 -10.16
C ASN A 861 -11.95 34.22 -8.73
N SER A 862 -10.96 33.54 -8.17
CA SER A 862 -10.36 33.88 -6.86
C SER A 862 -9.74 35.28 -6.87
N LEU A 863 -9.00 35.62 -7.93
CA LEU A 863 -8.39 36.94 -8.11
C LEU A 863 -9.46 38.03 -8.31
N ALA A 864 -10.55 37.73 -9.01
CA ALA A 864 -11.69 38.64 -9.16
C ALA A 864 -12.38 38.93 -7.83
N ASN A 865 -12.57 37.90 -6.98
CA ASN A 865 -13.08 38.06 -5.62
C ASN A 865 -12.17 39.01 -4.81
N LEU A 866 -10.84 38.77 -4.86
CA LEU A 866 -9.86 39.60 -4.17
C LEU A 866 -9.94 41.07 -4.59
N TYR A 867 -9.91 41.36 -5.90
CA TYR A 867 -10.01 42.72 -6.42
C TYR A 867 -11.35 43.39 -6.12
N SER A 868 -12.44 42.61 -6.08
CA SER A 868 -13.72 43.09 -5.58
C SER A 868 -13.64 43.54 -4.12
N PHE A 869 -12.97 42.78 -3.24
CA PHE A 869 -12.78 43.17 -1.83
C PHE A 869 -11.85 44.37 -1.65
N GLN A 870 -10.85 44.56 -2.53
CA GLN A 870 -9.97 45.73 -2.53
C GLN A 870 -10.62 46.99 -3.14
N GLY A 871 -11.79 46.87 -3.77
CA GLY A 871 -12.47 47.98 -4.46
C GLY A 871 -11.92 48.29 -5.87
N GLN A 872 -11.12 47.39 -6.43
CA GLN A 872 -10.59 47.46 -7.81
C GLN A 872 -11.60 46.87 -8.79
N TYR A 873 -12.67 47.62 -9.01
CA TYR A 873 -13.86 47.10 -9.67
C TYR A 873 -13.68 46.83 -11.17
N ALA A 874 -12.90 47.65 -11.90
CA ALA A 874 -12.72 47.45 -13.34
C ALA A 874 -11.93 46.16 -13.64
N GLU A 875 -10.90 45.91 -12.83
CA GLU A 875 -10.06 44.72 -12.87
C GLU A 875 -10.86 43.47 -12.48
N ALA A 876 -11.63 43.54 -11.38
CA ALA A 876 -12.50 42.44 -10.96
C ALA A 876 -13.55 42.06 -12.02
N GLU A 877 -14.24 43.04 -12.63
CA GLU A 877 -15.24 42.81 -13.68
C GLU A 877 -14.63 42.07 -14.89
N SER A 878 -13.45 42.51 -15.33
CA SER A 878 -12.72 41.89 -16.42
C SER A 878 -12.38 40.42 -16.12
N LEU A 879 -11.90 40.13 -14.92
CA LEU A 879 -11.53 38.77 -14.51
C LEU A 879 -12.73 37.84 -14.36
N TYR A 880 -13.83 38.31 -13.75
CA TYR A 880 -15.07 37.53 -13.67
C TYR A 880 -15.61 37.18 -15.06
N GLN A 881 -15.56 38.12 -16.01
CA GLN A 881 -16.03 37.89 -17.37
C GLN A 881 -15.14 36.88 -18.10
N GLN A 882 -13.81 36.99 -17.95
CA GLN A 882 -12.87 36.01 -18.50
C GLN A 882 -13.10 34.59 -17.94
N ALA A 883 -13.27 34.44 -16.63
CA ALA A 883 -13.54 33.15 -16.00
C ALA A 883 -14.89 32.56 -16.46
N LEU A 884 -15.92 33.39 -16.61
CA LEU A 884 -17.24 32.99 -17.10
C LEU A 884 -17.19 32.50 -18.56
N ASP A 885 -16.52 33.26 -19.43
CA ASP A 885 -16.43 32.92 -20.85
C ASP A 885 -15.60 31.66 -21.09
N MET A 886 -14.52 31.48 -20.33
CA MET A 886 -13.71 30.26 -20.32
C MET A 886 -14.54 29.04 -19.89
N ARG A 887 -15.25 29.11 -18.75
CA ARG A 887 -16.11 28.02 -18.28
C ARG A 887 -17.22 27.68 -19.28
N LYS A 888 -17.81 28.67 -19.96
CA LYS A 888 -18.80 28.44 -21.02
C LYS A 888 -18.21 27.72 -22.24
N GLN A 889 -16.98 28.04 -22.62
CA GLN A 889 -16.30 27.42 -23.77
C GLN A 889 -15.94 25.95 -23.50
N LEU A 890 -15.45 25.67 -22.30
CA LEU A 890 -14.95 24.35 -21.89
C LEU A 890 -16.08 23.40 -21.49
N LEU A 891 -16.97 23.84 -20.60
CA LEU A 891 -17.99 23.00 -19.97
C LEU A 891 -19.36 23.11 -20.68
N GLY A 892 -19.49 24.09 -21.56
CA GLY A 892 -20.77 24.46 -22.18
C GLY A 892 -21.55 25.48 -21.34
N ALA A 893 -22.59 26.06 -21.95
CA ALA A 893 -23.37 27.13 -21.32
C ALA A 893 -24.28 26.65 -20.17
N GLU A 894 -24.59 25.35 -20.11
CA GLU A 894 -25.51 24.72 -19.16
C GLU A 894 -24.74 23.86 -18.15
N HIS A 895 -23.81 24.47 -17.41
CA HIS A 895 -23.00 23.82 -16.37
C HIS A 895 -23.17 24.50 -14.99
N SER A 896 -23.00 23.74 -13.91
CA SER A 896 -23.07 24.26 -12.52
C SER A 896 -22.05 25.38 -12.28
N ASP A 897 -20.81 25.22 -12.74
CA ASP A 897 -19.73 26.21 -12.57
C ASP A 897 -19.98 27.51 -13.34
N VAL A 898 -20.68 27.43 -14.47
CA VAL A 898 -21.15 28.62 -15.18
C VAL A 898 -22.20 29.35 -14.34
N ALA A 899 -23.14 28.63 -13.72
CA ALA A 899 -24.11 29.23 -12.81
C ALA A 899 -23.44 29.86 -11.57
N THR A 900 -22.38 29.25 -11.04
CA THR A 900 -21.56 29.84 -9.96
C THR A 900 -20.89 31.12 -10.39
N SER A 901 -20.29 31.14 -11.58
CA SER A 901 -19.64 32.33 -12.15
C SER A 901 -20.65 33.48 -12.38
N LEU A 902 -21.84 33.15 -12.89
CA LEU A 902 -22.94 34.11 -13.06
C LEU A 902 -23.39 34.70 -11.72
N ASN A 903 -23.51 33.88 -10.68
CA ASN A 903 -23.89 34.34 -9.34
C ASN A 903 -22.84 35.27 -8.74
N ASN A 904 -21.55 34.94 -8.87
CA ASN A 904 -20.46 35.78 -8.37
C ASN A 904 -20.40 37.13 -9.10
N LEU A 905 -20.52 37.13 -10.43
CA LEU A 905 -20.60 38.36 -11.22
C LEU A 905 -21.84 39.20 -10.86
N ALA A 906 -22.97 38.56 -10.55
CA ALA A 906 -24.18 39.24 -10.09
C ALA A 906 -24.00 39.89 -8.71
N LEU A 907 -23.34 39.19 -7.77
CA LEU A 907 -22.97 39.74 -6.46
C LEU A 907 -22.03 40.94 -6.60
N PHE A 908 -21.08 40.86 -7.53
CA PHE A 908 -20.20 41.97 -7.87
C PHE A 908 -20.98 43.19 -8.42
N TYR A 909 -21.91 43.01 -9.36
CA TYR A 909 -22.73 44.13 -9.81
C TYR A 909 -23.66 44.68 -8.72
N LYS A 910 -24.16 43.83 -7.83
CA LYS A 910 -24.93 44.26 -6.65
C LYS A 910 -24.10 45.16 -5.73
N SER A 911 -22.85 44.80 -5.40
CA SER A 911 -21.99 45.62 -4.53
C SER A 911 -21.72 47.01 -5.15
N GLN A 912 -21.70 47.07 -6.48
CA GLN A 912 -21.57 48.32 -7.25
C GLN A 912 -22.88 49.08 -7.46
N GLN A 913 -23.99 48.64 -6.86
CA GLN A 913 -25.34 49.20 -7.08
C GLN A 913 -25.79 49.17 -8.56
N ARG A 914 -25.14 48.35 -9.38
CA ARG A 914 -25.42 48.12 -10.81
C ARG A 914 -26.55 47.10 -10.96
N TYR A 915 -27.71 47.46 -10.42
CA TYR A 915 -28.82 46.54 -10.26
C TYR A 915 -29.42 46.03 -11.58
N LYS A 916 -29.35 46.84 -12.65
CA LYS A 916 -29.85 46.46 -13.97
C LYS A 916 -29.04 45.32 -14.59
N GLU A 917 -27.74 45.25 -14.32
CA GLU A 917 -26.88 44.15 -14.77
C GLU A 917 -26.96 42.93 -13.84
N ALA A 918 -27.13 43.13 -12.53
CA ALA A 918 -27.14 42.05 -11.55
C ALA A 918 -28.40 41.15 -11.61
N GLU A 919 -29.60 41.73 -11.74
CA GLU A 919 -30.86 40.98 -11.73
C GLU A 919 -30.94 39.84 -12.76
N PRO A 920 -30.64 40.06 -14.06
CA PRO A 920 -30.73 38.99 -15.05
C PRO A 920 -29.75 37.85 -14.76
N LEU A 921 -28.57 38.15 -14.22
CA LEU A 921 -27.56 37.14 -13.89
C LEU A 921 -27.99 36.28 -12.69
N PHE A 922 -28.53 36.87 -11.62
CA PHE A 922 -29.08 36.11 -10.50
C PHE A 922 -30.23 35.19 -10.93
N VAL A 923 -31.15 35.72 -11.74
CA VAL A 923 -32.30 34.94 -12.23
C VAL A 923 -31.83 33.80 -13.15
N GLN A 924 -30.85 34.06 -14.01
CA GLN A 924 -30.26 33.05 -14.87
C GLN A 924 -29.55 31.96 -14.07
N ALA A 925 -28.68 32.32 -13.12
CA ALA A 925 -27.97 31.37 -12.26
C ALA A 925 -28.93 30.48 -11.45
N LEU A 926 -29.97 31.08 -10.85
CA LEU A 926 -31.00 30.35 -10.11
C LEU A 926 -31.77 29.37 -11.01
N LYS A 927 -32.14 29.81 -12.22
CA LYS A 927 -32.85 28.97 -13.19
C LYS A 927 -31.99 27.78 -13.60
N MET A 928 -30.72 28.01 -13.93
CA MET A 928 -29.77 26.96 -14.33
C MET A 928 -29.58 25.94 -13.20
N ARG A 929 -29.27 26.39 -11.97
CA ARG A 929 -29.08 25.50 -10.81
C ARG A 929 -30.33 24.65 -10.55
N LYS A 930 -31.54 25.22 -10.64
CA LYS A 930 -32.79 24.46 -10.52
C LYS A 930 -32.98 23.41 -11.62
N GLN A 931 -32.53 23.68 -12.85
CA GLN A 931 -32.67 22.76 -13.98
C GLN A 931 -31.66 21.61 -13.93
N LEU A 932 -30.42 21.91 -13.53
CA LEU A 932 -29.30 20.96 -13.51
C LEU A 932 -29.28 20.09 -12.25
N LEU A 933 -29.41 20.72 -11.09
CA LEU A 933 -29.24 20.08 -9.77
C LEU A 933 -30.59 19.73 -9.10
N GLY A 934 -31.70 20.15 -9.73
CA GLY A 934 -33.03 20.04 -9.15
C GLY A 934 -33.35 21.16 -8.17
N SER A 935 -34.60 21.18 -7.68
CA SER A 935 -35.11 22.24 -6.81
C SER A 935 -34.62 22.17 -5.37
N SER A 936 -34.04 21.03 -4.96
CA SER A 936 -33.70 20.69 -3.58
C SER A 936 -32.19 20.53 -3.40
N HIS A 937 -31.41 21.46 -3.97
CA HIS A 937 -29.94 21.48 -3.88
C HIS A 937 -29.45 22.68 -3.04
N PRO A 938 -28.36 22.54 -2.24
CA PRO A 938 -27.77 23.66 -1.48
C PRO A 938 -27.48 24.91 -2.32
N ASP A 939 -26.87 24.77 -3.50
CA ASP A 939 -26.63 25.87 -4.46
C ASP A 939 -27.89 26.63 -4.89
N VAL A 940 -29.05 25.96 -4.96
CA VAL A 940 -30.33 26.63 -5.24
C VAL A 940 -30.74 27.48 -4.05
N ALA A 941 -30.59 26.99 -2.82
CA ALA A 941 -30.81 27.78 -1.61
C ALA A 941 -29.86 29.00 -1.55
N SER A 942 -28.59 28.81 -1.87
CA SER A 942 -27.59 29.89 -1.96
C SER A 942 -27.98 30.97 -2.98
N SER A 943 -28.46 30.55 -4.16
CA SER A 943 -28.94 31.46 -5.21
C SER A 943 -30.20 32.22 -4.78
N LEU A 944 -31.14 31.55 -4.09
CA LEU A 944 -32.35 32.16 -3.55
C LEU A 944 -31.99 33.21 -2.49
N ASN A 945 -31.07 32.89 -1.58
CA ASN A 945 -30.59 33.81 -0.55
C ASN A 945 -29.88 35.03 -1.19
N SER A 946 -29.04 34.82 -2.20
CA SER A 946 -28.36 35.89 -2.95
C SER A 946 -29.35 36.81 -3.66
N LEU A 947 -30.35 36.25 -4.34
CA LEU A 947 -31.41 37.02 -5.01
C LEU A 947 -32.33 37.74 -4.02
N ALA A 948 -32.62 37.15 -2.87
CA ALA A 948 -33.37 37.80 -1.79
C ALA A 948 -32.61 39.02 -1.24
N SER A 949 -31.31 38.85 -1.02
CA SER A 949 -30.39 39.91 -0.58
C SER A 949 -30.30 41.04 -1.60
N PHE A 950 -30.30 40.70 -2.89
CA PHE A 950 -30.41 41.67 -3.98
C PHE A 950 -31.73 42.46 -3.94
N TYR A 951 -32.89 41.81 -3.86
CA TYR A 951 -34.17 42.53 -3.77
C TYR A 951 -34.29 43.38 -2.51
N LYS A 952 -33.76 42.93 -1.38
CA LYS A 952 -33.66 43.74 -0.16
C LYS A 952 -32.87 45.03 -0.42
N SER A 953 -31.72 44.95 -1.10
CA SER A 953 -30.89 46.13 -1.40
C SER A 953 -31.61 47.17 -2.28
N GLN A 954 -32.59 46.75 -3.09
CA GLN A 954 -33.46 47.65 -3.86
C GLN A 954 -34.70 48.15 -3.09
N GLY A 955 -34.90 47.74 -1.83
CA GLY A 955 -36.13 48.01 -1.09
C GLY A 955 -37.36 47.20 -1.56
N ARG A 956 -37.15 46.19 -2.41
CA ARG A 956 -38.17 45.29 -2.95
C ARG A 956 -38.50 44.17 -1.96
N TYR A 957 -39.01 44.56 -0.79
CA TYR A 957 -39.15 43.66 0.35
C TYR A 957 -40.20 42.55 0.14
N LYS A 958 -41.24 42.82 -0.66
CA LYS A 958 -42.29 41.83 -0.97
C LYS A 958 -41.74 40.65 -1.76
N GLU A 959 -40.77 40.89 -2.63
CA GLU A 959 -40.08 39.83 -3.38
C GLU A 959 -38.99 39.14 -2.57
N ALA A 960 -38.30 39.86 -1.67
CA ALA A 960 -37.19 39.31 -0.88
C ALA A 960 -37.64 38.33 0.23
N GLU A 961 -38.70 38.65 0.98
CA GLU A 961 -39.15 37.83 2.12
C GLU A 961 -39.44 36.35 1.78
N PRO A 962 -40.22 36.02 0.72
CA PRO A 962 -40.50 34.62 0.39
C PRO A 962 -39.23 33.87 -0.03
N LEU A 963 -38.28 34.53 -0.68
CA LEU A 963 -37.03 33.90 -1.11
C LEU A 963 -36.11 33.59 0.08
N TYR A 964 -35.99 34.49 1.05
CA TYR A 964 -35.25 34.23 2.29
C TYR A 964 -35.87 33.06 3.09
N LYS A 965 -37.19 33.06 3.24
CA LYS A 965 -37.90 31.96 3.92
C LYS A 965 -37.72 30.62 3.20
N GLN A 966 -37.80 30.64 1.87
CA GLN A 966 -37.60 29.44 1.06
C GLN A 966 -36.17 28.92 1.18
N ALA A 967 -35.15 29.78 1.10
CA ALA A 967 -33.75 29.39 1.26
C ALA A 967 -33.50 28.78 2.65
N LEU A 968 -33.99 29.42 3.71
CA LEU A 968 -33.85 28.93 5.08
C LEU A 968 -34.48 27.55 5.28
N GLU A 969 -35.71 27.34 4.80
CA GLU A 969 -36.39 26.05 4.90
C GLU A 969 -35.64 24.97 4.12
N MET A 970 -35.14 25.29 2.93
CA MET A 970 -34.32 24.36 2.15
C MET A 970 -33.05 23.96 2.87
N TYR A 971 -32.32 24.93 3.44
CA TYR A 971 -31.11 24.64 4.21
C TYR A 971 -31.41 23.74 5.42
N LYS A 972 -32.48 24.04 6.18
CA LYS A 972 -32.90 23.20 7.33
C LYS A 972 -33.25 21.76 6.91
N GLN A 973 -33.90 21.58 5.74
CA GLN A 973 -34.28 20.25 5.25
C GLN A 973 -33.10 19.42 4.71
N LEU A 974 -32.14 20.07 4.04
CA LEU A 974 -31.04 19.41 3.35
C LEU A 974 -29.84 19.14 4.25
N LEU A 975 -29.46 20.12 5.06
CA LEU A 975 -28.24 20.13 5.86
C LEU A 975 -28.51 19.88 7.35
N GLY A 976 -29.79 19.84 7.74
CA GLY A 976 -30.19 19.80 9.15
C GLY A 976 -30.24 21.20 9.77
N ALA A 977 -30.76 21.27 10.99
CA ALA A 977 -30.96 22.54 11.70
C ALA A 977 -29.65 23.17 12.21
N GLU A 978 -28.59 22.37 12.37
CA GLU A 978 -27.31 22.78 12.97
C GLU A 978 -26.21 22.98 11.91
N HIS A 979 -26.54 23.53 10.74
CA HIS A 979 -25.56 23.81 9.68
C HIS A 979 -25.14 25.30 9.64
N PRO A 980 -23.86 25.64 9.37
CA PRO A 980 -23.41 27.04 9.23
C PRO A 980 -24.23 27.88 8.23
N ASP A 981 -24.64 27.30 7.11
CA ASP A 981 -25.50 27.98 6.12
C ASP A 981 -26.90 28.30 6.66
N VAL A 982 -27.46 27.48 7.57
CA VAL A 982 -28.72 27.78 8.24
C VAL A 982 -28.54 29.01 9.11
N ALA A 983 -27.46 29.08 9.90
CA ALA A 983 -27.14 30.25 10.72
C ALA A 983 -26.97 31.51 9.87
N THR A 984 -26.27 31.41 8.74
CA THR A 984 -26.09 32.51 7.79
C THR A 984 -27.43 32.96 7.21
N SER A 985 -28.30 32.02 6.82
CA SER A 985 -29.64 32.33 6.30
C SER A 985 -30.55 32.96 7.37
N LEU A 986 -30.45 32.53 8.63
CA LEU A 986 -31.16 33.13 9.77
C LEU A 986 -30.70 34.57 9.99
N ASN A 987 -29.39 34.81 10.04
CA ASN A 987 -28.82 36.16 10.16
C ASN A 987 -29.27 37.08 9.02
N ASN A 988 -29.26 36.59 7.78
CA ASN A 988 -29.71 37.36 6.62
C ASN A 988 -31.20 37.70 6.67
N LEU A 989 -32.05 36.77 7.12
CA LEU A 989 -33.48 37.03 7.33
C LEU A 989 -33.73 37.99 8.50
N ALA A 990 -32.93 37.90 9.57
CA ALA A 990 -32.96 38.84 10.69
C ALA A 990 -32.61 40.27 10.25
N LEU A 991 -31.53 40.42 9.46
CA LEU A 991 -31.12 41.67 8.83
C LEU A 991 -32.20 42.23 7.91
N PHE A 992 -32.91 41.36 7.18
CA PHE A 992 -34.05 41.75 6.37
C PHE A 992 -35.18 42.34 7.21
N TYR A 993 -35.61 41.68 8.29
CA TYR A 993 -36.66 42.22 9.17
C TYR A 993 -36.23 43.50 9.89
N LYS A 994 -34.97 43.59 10.32
CA LYS A 994 -34.38 44.83 10.84
C LYS A 994 -34.51 45.97 9.83
N SER A 995 -34.22 45.75 8.55
CA SER A 995 -34.33 46.80 7.51
C SER A 995 -35.77 47.31 7.32
N GLN A 996 -36.78 46.50 7.67
CA GLN A 996 -38.19 46.88 7.70
C GLN A 996 -38.69 47.37 9.07
N GLN A 997 -37.79 47.54 10.05
CA GLN A 997 -38.12 47.88 11.44
C GLN A 997 -39.04 46.85 12.14
N ARG A 998 -39.07 45.60 11.66
CA ARG A 998 -39.85 44.48 12.20
C ARG A 998 -39.07 43.78 13.32
N TYR A 999 -38.82 44.48 14.42
CA TYR A 999 -37.87 44.04 15.46
C TYR A 999 -38.28 42.79 16.22
N ARG A 1000 -39.59 42.58 16.43
CA ARG A 1000 -40.14 41.36 17.06
C ARG A 1000 -39.80 40.08 16.29
N GLU A 1001 -39.63 40.18 14.97
CA GLU A 1001 -39.30 39.02 14.11
C GLU A 1001 -37.79 38.89 13.89
N ALA A 1002 -37.04 39.99 13.97
CA ALA A 1002 -35.59 39.99 13.79
C ALA A 1002 -34.84 39.42 15.01
N GLU A 1003 -35.27 39.78 16.22
CA GLU A 1003 -34.61 39.41 17.47
C GLU A 1003 -34.38 37.89 17.63
N PRO A 1004 -35.41 37.02 17.57
CA PRO A 1004 -35.22 35.59 17.79
C PRO A 1004 -34.28 34.96 16.75
N LEU A 1005 -34.31 35.46 15.51
CA LEU A 1005 -33.46 34.95 14.44
C LEU A 1005 -31.98 35.32 14.62
N PHE A 1006 -31.69 36.52 15.14
CA PHE A 1006 -30.32 36.89 15.50
C PHE A 1006 -29.79 36.04 16.64
N ILE A 1007 -30.62 35.77 17.65
CA ILE A 1007 -30.24 34.94 18.79
C ILE A 1007 -29.98 33.50 18.34
N GLU A 1008 -30.90 32.91 17.57
CA GLU A 1008 -30.75 31.55 17.03
C GLU A 1008 -29.49 31.44 16.16
N ALA A 1009 -29.24 32.40 15.27
CA ALA A 1009 -28.04 32.42 14.43
C ALA A 1009 -26.75 32.56 15.25
N LEU A 1010 -26.74 33.40 16.29
CA LEU A 1010 -25.57 33.64 17.13
C LEU A 1010 -25.25 32.42 18.01
N GLU A 1011 -26.25 31.80 18.62
CA GLU A 1011 -26.06 30.57 19.40
C GLU A 1011 -25.51 29.44 18.52
N MET A 1012 -26.10 29.27 17.33
CA MET A 1012 -25.70 28.23 16.39
C MET A 1012 -24.26 28.41 15.90
N THR A 1013 -23.88 29.63 15.47
CA THR A 1013 -22.51 29.92 15.04
C THR A 1013 -21.50 29.75 16.18
N LYS A 1014 -21.82 30.18 17.40
CA LYS A 1014 -20.96 29.94 18.58
C LYS A 1014 -20.74 28.46 18.87
N GLN A 1015 -21.78 27.63 18.75
CA GLN A 1015 -21.70 26.20 19.03
C GLN A 1015 -20.93 25.42 17.95
N LEU A 1016 -21.09 25.78 16.68
CA LEU A 1016 -20.53 25.06 15.54
C LEU A 1016 -19.12 25.51 15.18
N LEU A 1017 -18.88 26.83 15.24
CA LEU A 1017 -17.69 27.47 14.69
C LEU A 1017 -16.80 28.11 15.77
N GLY A 1018 -17.32 28.25 16.99
CA GLY A 1018 -16.63 28.97 18.08
C GLY A 1018 -16.86 30.48 18.05
N GLU A 1019 -16.44 31.16 19.12
CA GLU A 1019 -16.68 32.60 19.31
C GLU A 1019 -15.82 33.50 18.39
N GLU A 1020 -14.61 33.04 18.05
CA GLU A 1020 -13.64 33.82 17.28
C GLU A 1020 -13.82 33.68 15.75
N HIS A 1021 -14.71 32.81 15.28
CA HIS A 1021 -14.95 32.62 13.86
C HIS A 1021 -15.53 33.91 13.23
N PRO A 1022 -15.07 34.36 12.04
CA PRO A 1022 -15.56 35.60 11.42
C PRO A 1022 -17.07 35.65 11.22
N ASN A 1023 -17.71 34.56 10.77
CA ASN A 1023 -19.16 34.44 10.72
C ASN A 1023 -19.82 34.66 12.10
N THR A 1024 -19.31 34.07 13.18
CA THR A 1024 -19.83 34.30 14.54
C THR A 1024 -19.70 35.77 14.93
N GLN A 1025 -18.52 36.38 14.70
CA GLN A 1025 -18.28 37.79 14.96
C GLN A 1025 -19.23 38.68 14.12
N ALA A 1026 -19.41 38.38 12.84
CA ALA A 1026 -20.31 39.11 11.95
C ALA A 1026 -21.77 39.02 12.42
N VAL A 1027 -22.25 37.83 12.83
CA VAL A 1027 -23.60 37.69 13.41
C VAL A 1027 -23.71 38.48 14.72
N GLN A 1028 -22.69 38.42 15.58
CA GLN A 1028 -22.64 39.16 16.84
C GLN A 1028 -22.68 40.68 16.62
N GLU A 1029 -21.89 41.20 15.69
CA GLU A 1029 -21.86 42.62 15.31
C GLU A 1029 -23.21 43.06 14.72
N ASN A 1030 -23.79 42.24 13.83
CA ASN A 1030 -25.11 42.50 13.26
C ASN A 1030 -26.20 42.56 14.34
N TYR A 1031 -26.15 41.65 15.31
CA TYR A 1031 -27.06 41.62 16.44
C TYR A 1031 -26.87 42.84 17.36
N LEU A 1032 -25.62 43.20 17.67
CA LEU A 1032 -25.31 44.38 18.48
C LEU A 1032 -25.78 45.67 17.79
N TYR A 1033 -25.56 45.80 16.48
CA TYR A 1033 -26.04 46.92 15.70
C TYR A 1033 -27.57 46.97 15.71
N PHE A 1034 -28.24 45.83 15.57
CA PHE A 1034 -29.70 45.74 15.70
C PHE A 1034 -30.17 46.29 17.06
N LEU A 1035 -29.57 45.86 18.18
CA LEU A 1035 -29.92 46.36 19.52
C LEU A 1035 -29.66 47.87 19.66
N LEU A 1036 -28.54 48.38 19.13
CA LEU A 1036 -28.24 49.81 19.10
C LEU A 1036 -29.28 50.61 18.30
N GLN A 1037 -29.78 50.07 17.19
CA GLN A 1037 -30.82 50.71 16.41
C GLN A 1037 -32.17 50.74 17.17
N VAL A 1038 -32.55 49.63 17.80
CA VAL A 1038 -33.76 49.55 18.65
C VAL A 1038 -33.70 50.57 19.78
N LEU A 1039 -32.53 50.71 20.42
CA LEU A 1039 -32.26 51.68 21.47
C LEU A 1039 -32.38 53.12 20.95
N ARG A 1040 -31.74 53.46 19.83
CA ARG A 1040 -31.80 54.80 19.22
C ARG A 1040 -33.21 55.21 18.83
N GLU A 1041 -34.00 54.27 18.31
CA GLU A 1041 -35.40 54.49 17.93
C GLU A 1041 -36.38 54.42 19.10
N LYS A 1042 -35.91 54.10 20.31
CA LYS A 1042 -36.74 53.92 21.52
C LYS A 1042 -37.86 52.88 21.35
N LYS A 1043 -37.60 51.81 20.61
CA LYS A 1043 -38.58 50.74 20.32
C LYS A 1043 -38.31 49.46 21.11
N GLN A 1044 -37.85 49.61 22.35
CA GLN A 1044 -37.43 48.49 23.21
C GLN A 1044 -38.61 47.55 23.53
N GLU A 1045 -39.86 48.04 23.54
CA GLU A 1045 -41.10 47.24 23.67
C GLU A 1045 -41.28 46.16 22.58
N GLY A 1046 -40.47 46.21 21.52
CA GLY A 1046 -40.42 45.20 20.47
C GLY A 1046 -39.53 44.00 20.79
N LEU A 1047 -38.78 44.02 21.89
CA LEU A 1047 -37.86 42.97 22.32
C LEU A 1047 -38.51 42.06 23.36
N SER A 1048 -38.20 40.78 23.29
CA SER A 1048 -38.83 39.69 24.03
C SER A 1048 -37.85 38.83 24.81
N ASP A 1049 -36.56 38.83 24.46
CA ASP A 1049 -35.53 38.04 25.15
C ASP A 1049 -34.81 38.88 26.22
N GLU A 1050 -34.67 38.33 27.43
CA GLU A 1050 -34.04 38.98 28.58
C GLU A 1050 -32.56 39.35 28.32
N ARG A 1051 -31.88 38.60 27.46
CA ARG A 1051 -30.48 38.86 27.08
C ARG A 1051 -30.34 40.14 26.27
N SER A 1052 -31.28 40.40 25.36
CA SER A 1052 -31.35 41.65 24.59
C SER A 1052 -31.47 42.86 25.52
N TRP A 1053 -32.35 42.75 26.53
CA TRP A 1053 -32.56 43.79 27.54
C TRP A 1053 -31.33 44.04 28.39
N LYS A 1054 -30.65 42.97 28.82
CA LYS A 1054 -29.41 43.06 29.58
C LYS A 1054 -28.32 43.78 28.79
N ILE A 1055 -28.10 43.39 27.53
CA ILE A 1055 -27.12 44.04 26.64
C ILE A 1055 -27.47 45.53 26.44
N ILE A 1056 -28.74 45.87 26.22
CA ILE A 1056 -29.17 47.26 26.10
C ILE A 1056 -28.93 48.05 27.39
N SER A 1057 -29.23 47.49 28.56
CA SER A 1057 -28.97 48.11 29.86
C SER A 1057 -27.46 48.34 30.09
N ASP A 1058 -26.62 47.40 29.67
CA ASP A 1058 -25.15 47.52 29.74
C ASP A 1058 -24.64 48.62 28.78
N ILE A 1059 -25.23 48.76 27.59
CA ILE A 1059 -24.96 49.87 26.65
C ILE A 1059 -25.42 51.23 27.21
N GLU A 1060 -26.60 51.29 27.82
CA GLU A 1060 -27.13 52.52 28.43
C GLU A 1060 -26.31 52.96 29.66
N SER A 1061 -25.86 52.01 30.49
CA SER A 1061 -25.06 52.27 31.69
C SER A 1061 -23.59 52.62 31.40
N SER A 1062 -23.04 52.18 30.26
CA SER A 1062 -21.70 52.55 29.81
C SER A 1062 -21.58 53.97 29.22
N GLY A 1063 -22.69 54.72 29.15
CA GLY A 1063 -22.64 56.18 28.95
C GLY A 1063 -22.36 56.66 27.53
N VAL A 1064 -22.63 55.84 26.49
CA VAL A 1064 -22.52 56.28 25.09
C VAL A 1064 -23.72 57.18 24.72
N ARG A 1065 -23.73 58.40 25.25
CA ARG A 1065 -24.54 59.50 24.69
C ARG A 1065 -23.86 60.01 23.41
N SER A 1066 -24.63 60.04 22.34
CA SER A 1066 -24.32 60.68 21.05
C SER A 1066 -23.56 62.01 21.21
N GLN A 1067 -22.29 62.04 20.79
CA GLN A 1067 -21.63 63.28 20.38
C GLN A 1067 -21.64 63.37 18.84
N GLU A 1068 -22.61 64.11 18.32
CA GLU A 1068 -22.45 64.80 17.04
C GLU A 1068 -21.44 65.94 17.22
N SER A 1069 -20.22 65.78 16.71
CA SER A 1069 -19.41 66.80 16.02
C SER A 1069 -17.91 66.44 16.02
N GLY A 1070 -17.36 66.19 14.83
CA GLY A 1070 -15.94 66.40 14.52
C GLY A 1070 -14.94 65.33 14.99
N VAL A 1071 -14.88 64.19 14.31
CA VAL A 1071 -13.62 63.42 14.19
C VAL A 1071 -13.24 63.33 12.71
N ARG A 1072 -12.27 64.16 12.33
CA ARG A 1072 -11.52 63.99 11.09
C ARG A 1072 -10.74 62.68 11.16
N ARG A 1073 -10.76 61.97 10.03
CA ARG A 1073 -9.77 60.99 9.53
C ARG A 1073 -8.45 60.98 10.32
N ASN A 1074 -8.18 59.86 11.01
CA ASN A 1074 -6.96 59.06 10.86
C ASN A 1074 -6.97 57.87 11.82
N GLY A 1075 -6.78 56.65 11.28
CA GLY A 1075 -6.44 55.45 12.05
C GLY A 1075 -7.35 54.24 11.82
N LYS A 1076 -7.29 53.64 10.62
CA LYS A 1076 -7.72 52.26 10.26
C LYS A 1076 -9.02 51.75 10.93
N MET A 1077 -10.17 52.24 10.49
CA MET A 1077 -11.34 51.38 10.35
C MET A 1077 -11.03 50.39 9.21
N ARG A 1078 -10.85 49.10 9.52
CA ARG A 1078 -10.91 48.06 8.48
C ARG A 1078 -12.34 48.09 7.95
N GLY A 1079 -12.48 48.41 6.68
CA GLY A 1079 -13.77 48.41 6.00
C GLY A 1079 -14.30 46.98 5.90
N TRP A 1080 -15.24 46.63 6.77
CA TRP A 1080 -16.32 45.72 6.41
C TRP A 1080 -17.42 46.59 5.79
N GLY A 1081 -17.17 47.04 4.57
CA GLY A 1081 -18.18 47.68 3.75
C GLY A 1081 -19.00 46.59 3.08
N ASP A 1082 -20.30 46.51 3.40
CA ASP A 1082 -21.43 46.02 2.57
C ASP A 1082 -21.15 44.92 1.51
N GLY A 1083 -20.28 43.96 1.84
CA GLY A 1083 -19.74 42.94 0.91
C GLY A 1083 -19.80 41.52 1.47
N VAL A 1084 -20.43 41.33 2.64
CA VAL A 1084 -20.90 40.02 3.13
C VAL A 1084 -22.37 40.19 3.51
N GLN A 1085 -23.24 40.01 2.52
CA GLN A 1085 -24.69 39.88 2.68
C GLN A 1085 -25.36 39.28 1.45
#